data_AF-A0A8B8C5S9-F1
#
_entry.id   AF-A0A8B8C5S9-F1
#
_cell.length_a   1.000
_cell.length_b   1.000
_cell.length_c   1.000
_cell.angle_alpha   90.00
_cell.angle_beta   90.00
_cell.angle_gamma   90.00
#
_symmetry.space_group_name_H-M   'P 1'
#
loop_
_entity.id
_entity.type
_entity.pdbx_description
1 polymer ?
#
loop_
_entity_poly.entity_id
_entity_poly.type
_entity_poly.pdbx_seq_one_letter_code
_entity_poly.pdbx_strand_id
1 'polypeptide(L)'
;MDFCNFAKVIIARYTKDKNALTLWEKKQKNEDVTQILFNSNCRNSNDLRYNIYNQIMYRFPKMHVSPSIFYKRLPRLQSYVTEAKYYKANNKNGERKKFVEYFSLQNWANLTNTAKQSHSLLNCGACMYDLHSMSSLHLSHAKEMKDAVIKCQEMTESFLSTSNVTTLTGAKNVAKTMVSMINPIFEEKTGQDFKTAIAQSLNLTPKVPYEEKRKQTKEKLQTSNEKMKTTLSQDDSDVSYFLSSGKSYSQYERDRMAVGFTTREESAVTSRKRADKEENSEIKKKKHWGSFDSYNINEDLLQNELDKMSSNTPINWTRLAKKICLTKRDNTYPLNAGQVLKHFTISRGINLTKFSNSTDYLRRVRRSKKKIGYRLSVPTPRSSKVLKTIIKRNIQNKNFYIGEEIAPKLYKTNYINNDGDLQEKVNEIHGRKIPLKTIITNEIQRLQKGGVVRCTNYKEMTSDELKHHCNTIFASDLFQQQNTREVLQQKENEWKIKMWHDHSDILNHSYVSFMSCFLYDPLNFLTEEEFRKKYPEKNIDVQSFVEKPQLYIFGLSGSSDKDQLTYILPRIKDLQDIMKAHLNIKPILRVFTGDNPARQFESGQQRGGKYSCVCGVPATEHSNFICCYNTETQTLEERRKLVVSGNA
;
A
#
# COMPACT_ATOMS: atom_id res chain seq x y z
N MET A 1 19.05 -71.78 -4.86
CA MET A 1 18.06 -72.75 -4.31
C MET A 1 17.35 -72.00 -3.23
N ASP A 2 16.13 -71.60 -3.48
CA ASP A 2 15.68 -70.30 -2.96
C ASP A 2 14.98 -70.44 -1.62
N PHE A 3 15.18 -71.58 -0.97
CA PHE A 3 14.59 -71.88 0.32
C PHE A 3 15.27 -71.07 1.43
N CYS A 4 14.51 -70.67 2.45
CA CYS A 4 15.05 -70.14 3.69
C CYS A 4 16.13 -71.07 4.27
N ASN A 5 17.22 -70.52 4.80
CA ASN A 5 18.33 -71.31 5.34
C ASN A 5 17.91 -72.18 6.53
N PHE A 6 16.99 -71.69 7.37
CA PHE A 6 16.38 -72.52 8.40
C PHE A 6 15.60 -73.70 7.80
N ALA A 7 14.70 -73.42 6.83
CA ALA A 7 13.92 -74.44 6.15
C ALA A 7 14.83 -75.50 5.48
N LYS A 8 15.90 -75.07 4.82
CA LYS A 8 16.90 -75.97 4.22
C LYS A 8 17.49 -76.91 5.26
N VAL A 9 17.92 -76.39 6.41
CA VAL A 9 18.57 -77.18 7.47
C VAL A 9 17.61 -78.15 8.14
N ILE A 10 16.41 -77.70 8.51
CA ILE A 10 15.44 -78.55 9.20
C ILE A 10 14.86 -79.64 8.28
N ILE A 11 14.63 -79.35 7.00
CA ILE A 11 14.16 -80.34 6.01
C ILE A 11 15.28 -81.35 5.71
N ALA A 12 16.53 -80.88 5.58
CA ALA A 12 17.66 -81.73 5.24
C ALA A 12 18.15 -82.62 6.39
N ARG A 13 18.05 -82.16 7.65
CA ARG A 13 18.59 -82.91 8.79
C ARG A 13 17.66 -84.05 9.23
N TYR A 14 18.27 -85.22 9.39
CA TYR A 14 17.75 -86.33 10.19
C TYR A 14 17.77 -85.91 11.67
N THR A 15 16.63 -85.86 12.35
CA THR A 15 16.51 -85.49 13.77
C THR A 15 17.14 -86.57 14.66
N LYS A 16 18.48 -86.57 14.77
CA LYS A 16 19.23 -87.23 15.85
C LYS A 16 19.25 -86.40 17.14
N ASP A 17 18.69 -85.20 17.12
CA ASP A 17 18.57 -84.34 18.28
C ASP A 17 17.20 -84.54 18.93
N LYS A 18 16.97 -85.72 19.51
CA LYS A 18 15.74 -86.02 20.28
C LYS A 18 15.48 -84.91 21.30
N ASN A 19 16.55 -84.37 21.90
CA ASN A 19 16.49 -83.31 22.90
C ASN A 19 15.89 -82.00 22.36
N ALA A 20 16.20 -81.60 21.12
CA ALA A 20 15.68 -80.36 20.53
C ALA A 20 14.17 -80.42 20.19
N LEU A 21 13.65 -81.58 19.78
CA LEU A 21 12.22 -81.80 19.57
C LEU A 21 11.46 -81.78 20.91
N THR A 22 11.97 -82.48 21.92
CA THR A 22 11.42 -82.45 23.28
C THR A 22 11.44 -81.04 23.85
N LEU A 23 12.50 -80.25 23.62
CA LEU A 23 12.61 -78.85 24.06
C LEU A 23 11.59 -77.93 23.36
N TRP A 24 11.36 -78.13 22.05
CA TRP A 24 10.37 -77.39 21.27
C TRP A 24 8.95 -77.68 21.76
N GLU A 25 8.62 -78.95 22.03
CA GLU A 25 7.33 -79.36 22.58
C GLU A 25 7.11 -78.79 24.00
N LYS A 26 8.15 -78.81 24.86
CA LYS A 26 8.11 -78.20 26.21
C LYS A 26 7.83 -76.69 26.16
N LYS A 27 8.50 -75.94 25.27
CA LYS A 27 8.29 -74.50 25.10
C LYS A 27 6.88 -74.12 24.60
N GLN A 28 6.18 -75.02 23.92
CA GLN A 28 4.82 -74.77 23.45
C GLN A 28 3.75 -74.98 24.54
N LYS A 29 4.07 -75.72 25.62
CA LYS A 29 3.11 -76.14 26.66
C LYS A 29 3.38 -75.60 28.06
N ASN A 30 4.51 -74.94 28.30
CA ASN A 30 4.82 -74.21 29.54
C ASN A 30 4.79 -75.02 30.87
N GLU A 31 4.98 -76.35 30.87
CA GLU A 31 5.02 -77.18 32.10
C GLU A 31 5.70 -78.57 31.91
N ASP A 32 6.00 -79.24 33.05
CA ASP A 32 6.87 -80.44 33.19
C ASP A 32 6.19 -81.80 32.90
N VAL A 33 7.02 -82.80 32.62
CA VAL A 33 6.76 -83.98 31.78
C VAL A 33 5.85 -85.05 32.41
N THR A 34 4.79 -85.45 31.70
CA THR A 34 4.52 -86.89 31.45
C THR A 34 3.61 -87.12 30.23
N GLN A 35 4.04 -88.09 29.41
CA GLN A 35 3.33 -88.76 28.30
C GLN A 35 3.02 -87.96 27.03
N ILE A 36 3.98 -87.92 26.10
CA ILE A 36 3.85 -88.68 24.83
C ILE A 36 5.22 -89.29 24.49
N LEU A 37 5.27 -90.61 24.52
CA LEU A 37 6.31 -91.45 23.95
C LEU A 37 6.13 -91.52 22.43
N PHE A 38 7.12 -91.10 21.65
CA PHE A 38 7.33 -91.71 20.33
C PHE A 38 8.32 -92.86 20.48
N ASN A 39 7.72 -94.03 20.71
CA ASN A 39 8.35 -95.32 20.53
C ASN A 39 8.39 -95.61 19.02
N SER A 40 9.57 -95.60 18.41
CA SER A 40 9.78 -96.32 17.16
C SER A 40 11.27 -96.46 16.88
N ASN A 41 11.76 -97.68 17.11
CA ASN A 41 12.69 -98.31 16.19
C ASN A 41 12.03 -98.36 14.80
N CYS A 42 12.13 -97.29 14.03
CA CYS A 42 11.75 -97.29 12.61
C CYS A 42 12.88 -96.73 11.78
N ARG A 43 13.18 -97.42 10.67
CA ARG A 43 13.77 -96.79 9.49
C ARG A 43 12.82 -95.65 9.10
N ASN A 44 13.17 -94.42 9.49
CA ASN A 44 12.26 -93.29 9.51
C ASN A 44 11.85 -92.86 8.09
N SER A 45 10.55 -92.99 7.76
CA SER A 45 9.99 -92.63 6.47
C SER A 45 10.09 -91.13 6.21
N ASN A 46 10.11 -90.73 4.93
CA ASN A 46 10.10 -89.31 4.56
C ASN A 46 8.82 -88.60 5.06
N ASP A 47 7.73 -89.35 5.26
CA ASP A 47 6.45 -88.82 5.75
C ASP A 47 6.54 -88.29 7.18
N LEU A 48 7.28 -88.99 8.05
CA LEU A 48 7.53 -88.52 9.40
C LEU A 48 8.27 -87.17 9.41
N ARG A 49 9.23 -86.99 8.49
CA ARG A 49 10.00 -85.74 8.38
C ARG A 49 9.14 -84.57 7.90
N TYR A 50 8.27 -84.84 6.93
CA TYR A 50 7.31 -83.85 6.45
C TYR A 50 6.35 -83.41 7.56
N ASN A 51 5.81 -84.37 8.31
CA ASN A 51 4.90 -84.10 9.42
C ASN A 51 5.57 -83.24 10.51
N ILE A 52 6.81 -83.54 10.88
CA ILE A 52 7.59 -82.74 11.85
C ILE A 52 7.77 -81.31 11.33
N TYR A 53 8.21 -81.13 10.08
CA TYR A 53 8.40 -79.80 9.50
C TYR A 53 7.09 -79.00 9.50
N ASN A 54 6.01 -79.63 9.05
CA ASN A 54 4.70 -78.99 8.96
C ASN A 54 4.16 -78.59 10.34
N GLN A 55 4.36 -79.42 11.37
CA GLN A 55 4.00 -79.09 12.75
C GLN A 55 4.77 -77.87 13.28
N ILE A 56 6.09 -77.80 13.05
CA ILE A 56 6.90 -76.64 13.49
C ILE A 56 6.47 -75.38 12.73
N MET A 57 6.18 -75.50 11.43
CA MET A 57 5.83 -74.36 10.57
C MET A 57 4.35 -73.98 10.62
N TYR A 58 3.46 -74.75 11.26
CA TYR A 58 2.01 -74.55 11.25
C TYR A 58 1.61 -73.08 11.54
N ARG A 59 2.27 -72.45 12.52
CA ARG A 59 2.01 -71.05 12.92
C ARG A 59 2.70 -69.98 12.06
N PHE A 60 3.45 -70.36 11.03
CA PHE A 60 4.19 -69.48 10.12
C PHE A 60 3.81 -69.77 8.66
N PRO A 61 2.67 -69.24 8.16
CA PRO A 61 2.14 -69.58 6.84
C PRO A 61 3.13 -69.33 5.69
N LYS A 62 3.95 -68.27 5.79
CA LYS A 62 5.00 -67.94 4.81
C LYS A 62 6.09 -69.01 4.69
N MET A 63 6.18 -69.93 5.64
CA MET A 63 7.17 -71.01 5.70
C MET A 63 6.58 -72.38 5.35
N HIS A 64 5.29 -72.47 4.97
CA HIS A 64 4.64 -73.73 4.62
C HIS A 64 5.15 -74.28 3.29
N VAL A 65 5.35 -75.61 3.23
CA VAL A 65 5.76 -76.32 2.02
C VAL A 65 4.76 -77.44 1.74
N SER A 66 4.38 -77.63 0.47
CA SER A 66 3.50 -78.74 0.11
C SER A 66 4.23 -80.09 0.17
N PRO A 67 3.53 -81.21 0.39
CA PRO A 67 4.17 -82.53 0.45
C PRO A 67 4.94 -82.85 -0.83
N SER A 68 4.35 -82.58 -2.00
CA SER A 68 4.98 -82.82 -3.30
C SER A 68 6.29 -82.06 -3.49
N ILE A 69 6.34 -80.80 -3.05
CA ILE A 69 7.56 -79.98 -3.12
C ILE A 69 8.59 -80.47 -2.10
N PHE A 70 8.15 -80.84 -0.89
CA PHE A 70 9.04 -81.36 0.15
C PHE A 70 9.79 -82.60 -0.32
N TYR A 71 9.08 -83.64 -0.76
CA TYR A 71 9.71 -84.90 -1.19
C TYR A 71 10.61 -84.71 -2.41
N LYS A 72 10.17 -83.90 -3.39
CA LYS A 72 10.97 -83.61 -4.59
C LYS A 72 12.28 -82.89 -4.27
N ARG A 73 12.29 -82.03 -3.24
CA ARG A 73 13.46 -81.22 -2.87
C ARG A 73 14.37 -81.88 -1.83
N LEU A 74 13.85 -82.86 -1.08
CA LEU A 74 14.55 -83.50 0.03
C LEU A 74 15.95 -84.04 -0.34
N PRO A 75 16.17 -84.83 -1.41
CA PRO A 75 17.50 -85.36 -1.72
C PRO A 75 18.52 -84.26 -2.03
N ARG A 76 18.10 -83.21 -2.73
CA ARG A 76 18.96 -82.06 -3.07
C ARG A 76 19.27 -81.22 -1.84
N LEU A 77 18.31 -81.04 -0.93
CA LEU A 77 18.51 -80.33 0.33
C LEU A 77 19.46 -81.10 1.26
N GLN A 78 19.35 -82.43 1.30
CA GLN A 78 20.29 -83.27 2.03
C GLN A 78 21.72 -83.08 1.51
N SER A 79 21.94 -83.22 0.20
CA SER A 79 23.24 -82.92 -0.45
C SER A 79 23.73 -81.51 -0.15
N TYR A 80 22.86 -80.50 -0.25
CA TYR A 80 23.16 -79.08 0.00
C TYR A 80 23.69 -78.81 1.41
N VAL A 81 23.19 -79.53 2.42
CA VAL A 81 23.54 -79.35 3.83
C VAL A 81 24.70 -80.26 4.27
N THR A 82 24.87 -81.44 3.66
CA THR A 82 25.86 -82.43 4.11
C THR A 82 27.20 -82.33 3.40
N GLU A 83 27.22 -82.03 2.10
CA GLU A 83 28.44 -82.08 1.29
C GLU A 83 29.34 -80.85 1.53
N ALA A 84 30.62 -81.12 1.79
CA ALA A 84 31.62 -80.09 2.08
C ALA A 84 31.80 -79.06 0.95
N LYS A 85 31.61 -79.48 -0.30
CA LYS A 85 31.80 -78.66 -1.51
C LYS A 85 30.90 -77.43 -1.60
N TYR A 86 29.82 -77.40 -0.83
CA TYR A 86 28.88 -76.28 -0.82
C TYR A 86 29.19 -75.21 0.23
N TYR A 87 30.22 -75.42 1.04
CA TYR A 87 30.65 -74.48 2.07
C TYR A 87 31.95 -73.79 1.68
N LYS A 88 32.15 -72.57 2.17
CA LYS A 88 33.42 -71.84 2.01
C LYS A 88 34.59 -72.71 2.47
N ALA A 89 35.73 -72.54 1.79
CA ALA A 89 36.95 -73.32 2.03
C ALA A 89 36.77 -74.85 2.02
N ASN A 90 35.71 -75.37 1.38
CA ASN A 90 35.36 -76.78 1.39
C ASN A 90 35.17 -77.35 2.81
N ASN A 91 34.60 -76.54 3.73
CA ASN A 91 34.35 -76.87 5.13
C ASN A 91 35.61 -77.18 5.99
N LYS A 92 36.81 -76.72 5.57
CA LYS A 92 38.06 -76.99 6.30
C LYS A 92 38.10 -76.40 7.72
N ASN A 93 37.35 -75.34 8.00
CA ASN A 93 37.36 -74.67 9.33
C ASN A 93 36.03 -74.86 10.08
N GLY A 94 35.23 -75.87 9.72
CA GLY A 94 33.97 -76.19 10.38
C GLY A 94 32.81 -75.25 10.01
N GLU A 95 32.86 -74.59 8.86
CA GLU A 95 31.83 -73.69 8.33
C GLU A 95 30.44 -74.35 8.26
N ARG A 96 30.37 -75.64 7.89
CA ARG A 96 29.14 -76.45 7.91
C ARG A 96 28.58 -76.57 9.30
N LYS A 97 29.43 -76.86 10.30
CA LYS A 97 28.98 -77.03 11.70
C LYS A 97 28.35 -75.72 12.17
N LYS A 98 29.04 -74.59 11.98
CA LYS A 98 28.56 -73.25 12.34
C LYS A 98 27.24 -72.89 11.64
N PHE A 99 27.17 -73.08 10.32
CA PHE A 99 25.96 -72.81 9.54
C PHE A 99 24.76 -73.63 10.03
N VAL A 100 24.96 -74.94 10.19
CA VAL A 100 23.90 -75.87 10.57
C VAL A 100 23.46 -75.70 12.02
N GLU A 101 24.38 -75.36 12.92
CA GLU A 101 24.09 -75.04 14.31
C GLU A 101 23.29 -73.74 14.44
N TYR A 102 23.69 -72.69 13.70
CA TYR A 102 22.98 -71.41 13.71
C TYR A 102 21.53 -71.56 13.23
N PHE A 103 21.32 -72.26 12.11
CA PHE A 103 20.00 -72.53 11.54
C PHE A 103 19.35 -73.81 12.12
N SER A 104 19.71 -74.21 13.33
CA SER A 104 19.12 -75.37 14.02
C SER A 104 17.74 -75.06 14.62
N LEU A 105 16.96 -76.10 14.89
CA LEU A 105 15.65 -75.97 15.55
C LEU A 105 15.75 -75.32 16.93
N GLN A 106 16.82 -75.60 17.68
CA GLN A 106 17.03 -75.03 19.01
C GLN A 106 17.20 -73.51 18.95
N ASN A 107 18.03 -73.02 18.02
CA ASN A 107 18.25 -71.59 17.85
C ASN A 107 16.99 -70.91 17.29
N TRP A 108 16.31 -71.56 16.34
CA TRP A 108 15.01 -71.09 15.87
C TRP A 108 13.99 -70.95 17.01
N ALA A 109 13.96 -71.91 17.94
CA ALA A 109 13.05 -71.84 19.08
C ALA A 109 13.29 -70.62 19.97
N ASN A 110 14.54 -70.18 20.08
CA ASN A 110 14.95 -69.02 20.87
C ASN A 110 14.71 -67.66 20.19
N LEU A 111 14.40 -67.63 18.89
CA LEU A 111 14.08 -66.38 18.19
C LEU A 111 12.76 -65.77 18.69
N THR A 112 12.68 -64.43 18.70
CA THR A 112 11.44 -63.69 18.99
C THR A 112 10.39 -63.93 17.89
N ASN A 113 9.12 -63.69 18.20
CA ASN A 113 8.04 -63.87 17.21
C ASN A 113 8.23 -62.96 15.98
N THR A 114 8.66 -61.71 16.17
CA THR A 114 8.94 -60.78 15.07
C THR A 114 10.06 -61.29 14.16
N ALA A 115 11.14 -61.84 14.73
CA ALA A 115 12.22 -62.43 13.96
C ALA A 115 11.77 -63.69 13.20
N LYS A 116 10.93 -64.55 13.80
CA LYS A 116 10.36 -65.72 13.10
C LYS A 116 9.47 -65.31 11.93
N GLN A 117 8.71 -64.21 12.06
CA GLN A 117 7.80 -63.72 11.02
C GLN A 117 8.49 -63.01 9.85
N SER A 118 9.74 -62.55 10.00
CA SER A 118 10.51 -61.96 8.90
C SER A 118 11.02 -62.99 7.89
N HIS A 119 10.98 -64.28 8.25
CA HIS A 119 11.35 -65.36 7.35
C HIS A 119 10.20 -65.77 6.41
N SER A 120 10.57 -66.13 5.17
CA SER A 120 9.67 -66.68 4.16
C SER A 120 10.33 -67.88 3.49
N LEU A 121 9.54 -68.86 3.06
CA LEU A 121 10.06 -70.12 2.53
C LEU A 121 10.94 -69.86 1.32
N LEU A 122 10.51 -68.98 0.41
CA LEU A 122 11.22 -68.64 -0.82
C LEU A 122 11.77 -67.21 -0.75
N ASN A 123 12.98 -66.99 -1.29
CA ASN A 123 13.62 -65.67 -1.40
C ASN A 123 13.65 -64.91 -0.06
N CYS A 124 14.08 -65.61 0.99
CA CYS A 124 14.01 -65.13 2.36
C CYS A 124 14.92 -63.90 2.58
N GLY A 125 14.33 -62.69 2.61
CA GLY A 125 15.05 -61.43 2.85
C GLY A 125 15.87 -61.44 4.14
N ALA A 126 15.34 -61.99 5.23
CA ALA A 126 16.06 -62.14 6.50
C ALA A 126 17.34 -62.99 6.36
N CYS A 127 17.32 -64.05 5.53
CA CYS A 127 18.52 -64.83 5.26
C CYS A 127 19.51 -64.09 4.35
N MET A 128 19.01 -63.25 3.44
CA MET A 128 19.84 -62.55 2.46
C MET A 128 20.60 -61.36 3.07
N TYR A 129 19.90 -60.56 3.88
CA TYR A 129 20.40 -59.26 4.34
C TYR A 129 20.72 -59.28 5.84
N ASP A 130 19.76 -59.65 6.69
CA ASP A 130 19.91 -59.54 8.15
C ASP A 130 20.89 -60.57 8.73
N LEU A 131 20.91 -61.77 8.15
CA LEU A 131 21.73 -62.90 8.61
C LEU A 131 22.92 -63.19 7.68
N HIS A 132 23.41 -62.15 6.98
CA HIS A 132 24.45 -62.25 5.96
C HIS A 132 25.69 -63.03 6.41
N SER A 133 26.21 -62.73 7.61
CA SER A 133 27.43 -63.34 8.13
C SER A 133 27.33 -64.87 8.21
N MET A 134 26.17 -65.38 8.63
CA MET A 134 25.91 -66.82 8.75
C MET A 134 25.52 -67.44 7.42
N SER A 135 24.68 -66.77 6.62
CA SER A 135 24.29 -67.25 5.28
C SER A 135 25.47 -67.37 4.33
N SER A 136 26.43 -66.43 4.42
CA SER A 136 27.62 -66.40 3.57
C SER A 136 28.61 -67.54 3.81
N LEU A 137 28.44 -68.35 4.87
CA LEU A 137 29.25 -69.57 5.08
C LEU A 137 29.00 -70.62 3.97
N HIS A 138 27.85 -70.51 3.30
CA HIS A 138 27.48 -71.35 2.15
C HIS A 138 27.80 -70.63 0.83
N LEU A 139 28.37 -71.34 -0.15
CA LEU A 139 28.86 -70.78 -1.41
C LEU A 139 27.75 -70.23 -2.31
N SER A 140 26.52 -70.71 -2.16
CA SER A 140 25.38 -70.25 -2.98
C SER A 140 25.04 -68.77 -2.77
N HIS A 141 25.30 -68.22 -1.58
CA HIS A 141 25.08 -66.80 -1.24
C HIS A 141 26.03 -65.85 -1.99
N ALA A 142 27.25 -66.30 -2.30
CA ALA A 142 28.28 -65.46 -2.94
C ALA A 142 28.01 -65.17 -4.42
N LYS A 143 27.18 -65.98 -5.08
CA LYS A 143 26.88 -65.84 -6.51
C LYS A 143 25.85 -64.73 -6.77
N GLU A 144 24.84 -64.62 -5.92
CA GLU A 144 23.75 -63.63 -6.03
C GLU A 144 24.23 -62.18 -5.75
N MET A 145 25.25 -61.99 -4.90
CA MET A 145 25.84 -60.67 -4.65
C MET A 145 26.70 -60.14 -5.80
N LYS A 146 27.39 -61.02 -6.54
CA LYS A 146 28.19 -60.59 -7.71
C LYS A 146 27.30 -60.00 -8.81
N ASP A 147 26.12 -60.59 -9.03
CA ASP A 147 25.17 -60.12 -10.04
C ASP A 147 24.56 -58.75 -9.68
N ALA A 148 24.40 -58.45 -8.38
CA ALA A 148 23.91 -57.16 -7.91
C ALA A 148 24.95 -56.04 -8.09
N VAL A 149 26.23 -56.33 -7.82
CA VAL A 149 27.33 -55.37 -8.00
C VAL A 149 27.52 -55.00 -9.47
N ILE A 150 27.45 -56.00 -10.37
CA ILE A 150 27.56 -55.79 -11.82
C ILE A 150 26.44 -54.87 -12.33
N LYS A 151 25.20 -55.11 -11.92
CA LYS A 151 24.07 -54.24 -12.30
C LYS A 151 24.21 -52.79 -11.84
N CYS A 152 24.78 -52.57 -10.65
CA CYS A 152 25.05 -51.22 -10.16
C CYS A 152 26.14 -50.50 -10.97
N GLN A 153 27.15 -51.24 -11.42
CA GLN A 153 28.21 -50.69 -12.28
C GLN A 153 27.66 -50.31 -13.66
N GLU A 154 26.91 -51.20 -14.30
CA GLU A 154 26.26 -50.94 -15.60
C GLU A 154 25.33 -49.71 -15.55
N MET A 155 24.56 -49.57 -14.46
CA MET A 155 23.68 -48.41 -14.26
C MET A 155 24.48 -47.10 -14.14
N THR A 156 25.59 -47.13 -13.41
CA THR A 156 26.49 -45.98 -13.22
C THR A 156 27.13 -45.53 -14.54
N GLU A 157 27.59 -46.49 -15.35
CA GLU A 157 28.14 -46.21 -16.68
C GLU A 157 27.10 -45.59 -17.62
N SER A 158 25.84 -46.05 -17.56
CA SER A 158 24.75 -45.45 -18.33
C SER A 158 24.52 -43.97 -17.99
N PHE A 159 24.65 -43.58 -16.71
CA PHE A 159 24.50 -42.19 -16.26
C PHE A 159 25.62 -41.28 -16.75
N LEU A 160 26.84 -41.80 -16.86
CA LEU A 160 28.03 -41.03 -17.26
C LEU A 160 28.13 -40.87 -18.78
N SER A 161 27.54 -41.78 -19.55
CA SER A 161 27.58 -41.77 -21.02
C SER A 161 26.73 -40.67 -21.69
N THR A 162 25.72 -40.14 -20.98
CA THR A 162 24.69 -39.24 -21.55
C THR A 162 24.98 -37.75 -21.36
N SER A 163 26.10 -37.35 -20.74
CA SER A 163 26.40 -35.94 -20.45
C SER A 163 27.90 -35.69 -20.33
N ASN A 164 28.37 -34.51 -20.75
CA ASN A 164 29.78 -34.12 -20.60
C ASN A 164 30.06 -33.76 -19.12
N VAL A 165 30.42 -34.77 -18.31
CA VAL A 165 30.41 -34.76 -16.83
C VAL A 165 31.41 -33.77 -16.22
N THR A 166 32.38 -33.29 -16.99
CA THR A 166 33.44 -32.35 -16.57
C THR A 166 32.93 -30.92 -16.32
N THR A 167 31.71 -30.59 -16.74
CA THR A 167 31.11 -29.27 -16.52
C THR A 167 30.05 -29.31 -15.42
N LEU A 168 29.88 -28.19 -14.68
CA LEU A 168 28.82 -28.06 -13.67
C LEU A 168 27.42 -28.31 -14.25
N THR A 169 27.21 -27.97 -15.53
CA THR A 169 25.94 -28.23 -16.23
C THR A 169 25.76 -29.72 -16.53
N GLY A 170 26.82 -30.41 -16.95
CA GLY A 170 26.82 -31.87 -17.14
C GLY A 170 26.54 -32.62 -15.84
N ALA A 171 27.23 -32.27 -14.75
CA ALA A 171 26.99 -32.85 -13.42
C ALA A 171 25.55 -32.63 -12.93
N LYS A 172 24.97 -31.45 -13.17
CA LYS A 172 23.56 -31.16 -12.84
C LYS A 172 22.57 -32.00 -13.64
N ASN A 173 22.89 -32.34 -14.89
CA ASN A 173 22.02 -33.18 -15.72
C ASN A 173 22.07 -34.64 -15.26
N VAL A 174 23.25 -35.16 -14.94
CA VAL A 174 23.40 -36.50 -14.31
C VAL A 174 22.58 -36.58 -13.02
N ALA A 175 22.71 -35.59 -12.13
CA ALA A 175 21.95 -35.53 -10.88
C ALA A 175 20.42 -35.51 -11.11
N LYS A 176 19.93 -34.79 -12.13
CA LYS A 176 18.50 -34.79 -12.50
C LYS A 176 18.03 -36.16 -12.96
N THR A 177 18.84 -36.86 -13.76
CA THR A 177 18.51 -38.21 -14.24
C THR A 177 18.42 -39.19 -13.07
N MET A 178 19.39 -39.16 -12.15
CA MET A 178 19.36 -39.98 -10.93
C MET A 178 18.10 -39.71 -10.10
N VAL A 179 17.80 -38.43 -9.84
CA VAL A 179 16.58 -38.03 -9.11
C VAL A 179 15.32 -38.51 -9.82
N SER A 180 15.25 -38.43 -11.15
CA SER A 180 14.08 -38.88 -11.92
C SER A 180 13.83 -40.38 -11.86
N MET A 181 14.89 -41.19 -11.73
CA MET A 181 14.77 -42.65 -11.59
C MET A 181 14.47 -43.08 -10.16
N ILE A 182 15.00 -42.37 -9.17
CA ILE A 182 14.77 -42.68 -7.76
C ILE A 182 13.37 -42.24 -7.31
N ASN A 183 12.83 -41.13 -7.82
CA ASN A 183 11.56 -40.55 -7.37
C ASN A 183 10.39 -41.55 -7.38
N PRO A 184 10.12 -42.31 -8.47
CA PRO A 184 9.00 -43.24 -8.51
C PRO A 184 9.13 -44.36 -7.46
N ILE A 185 10.34 -44.89 -7.29
CA ILE A 185 10.64 -45.97 -6.33
C ILE A 185 10.49 -45.45 -4.90
N PHE A 186 11.01 -44.25 -4.63
CA PHE A 186 10.94 -43.61 -3.32
C PHE A 186 9.49 -43.27 -2.94
N GLU A 187 8.71 -42.71 -3.87
CA GLU A 187 7.28 -42.43 -3.69
C GLU A 187 6.49 -43.71 -3.40
N GLU A 188 6.73 -44.80 -4.16
CA GLU A 188 6.06 -46.08 -3.93
C GLU A 188 6.32 -46.65 -2.52
N LYS A 189 7.55 -46.51 -2.02
CA LYS A 189 7.96 -47.09 -0.72
C LYS A 189 7.64 -46.22 0.48
N THR A 190 7.66 -44.90 0.32
CA THR A 190 7.56 -43.95 1.45
C THR A 190 6.30 -43.09 1.42
N GLY A 191 5.59 -43.05 0.29
CA GLY A 191 4.43 -42.18 0.08
C GLY A 191 4.77 -40.69 -0.06
N GLN A 192 6.05 -40.31 -0.15
CA GLN A 192 6.49 -38.92 -0.27
C GLN A 192 7.33 -38.68 -1.54
N ASP A 193 7.20 -37.49 -2.12
CA ASP A 193 8.05 -37.05 -3.24
C ASP A 193 9.49 -36.83 -2.77
N PHE A 194 10.44 -37.48 -3.45
CA PHE A 194 11.85 -37.49 -3.04
C PHE A 194 12.45 -36.07 -3.06
N LYS A 195 12.07 -35.23 -4.03
CA LYS A 195 12.58 -33.85 -4.12
C LYS A 195 12.08 -33.00 -2.97
N THR A 196 10.82 -33.16 -2.58
CA THR A 196 10.19 -32.42 -1.49
C THR A 196 10.78 -32.82 -0.15
N ALA A 197 10.98 -34.12 0.09
CA ALA A 197 11.63 -34.63 1.31
C ALA A 197 13.05 -34.08 1.48
N ILE A 198 13.85 -34.05 0.40
CA ILE A 198 15.21 -33.49 0.42
C ILE A 198 15.20 -31.96 0.56
N ALA A 199 14.28 -31.26 -0.10
CA ALA A 199 14.18 -29.80 0.01
C ALA A 199 13.82 -29.37 1.44
N GLN A 200 12.92 -30.10 2.11
CA GLN A 200 12.55 -29.84 3.50
C GLN A 200 13.69 -30.17 4.46
N SER A 201 14.40 -31.28 4.27
CA SER A 201 15.53 -31.65 5.14
C SER A 201 16.70 -30.66 5.06
N LEU A 202 16.88 -30.02 3.91
CA LEU A 202 17.93 -29.02 3.66
C LEU A 202 17.44 -27.56 3.82
N ASN A 203 16.20 -27.33 4.27
CA ASN A 203 15.58 -25.99 4.38
C ASN A 203 15.66 -25.16 3.08
N LEU A 204 15.56 -25.82 1.92
CA LEU A 204 15.60 -25.17 0.62
C LEU A 204 14.21 -24.65 0.25
N THR A 205 14.10 -23.36 -0.04
CA THR A 205 12.86 -22.78 -0.56
C THR A 205 12.66 -23.15 -2.03
N PRO A 206 11.47 -23.61 -2.44
CA PRO A 206 11.18 -23.90 -3.83
C PRO A 206 11.40 -22.65 -4.68
N LYS A 207 12.05 -22.81 -5.85
CA LYS A 207 12.22 -21.70 -6.79
C LYS A 207 10.85 -21.29 -7.33
N VAL A 208 10.38 -20.11 -6.93
CA VAL A 208 9.13 -19.53 -7.44
C VAL A 208 9.20 -19.42 -8.98
N PRO A 209 8.20 -19.95 -9.72
CA PRO A 209 8.12 -19.82 -11.17
C PRO A 209 8.22 -18.37 -11.64
N TYR A 210 8.83 -18.15 -12.81
CA TYR A 210 9.02 -16.80 -13.35
C TYR A 210 7.70 -16.03 -13.51
N GLU A 211 6.65 -16.72 -13.96
CA GLU A 211 5.32 -16.12 -14.14
C GLU A 211 4.70 -15.66 -12.83
N GLU A 212 4.87 -16.45 -11.77
CA GLU A 212 4.36 -16.13 -10.44
C GLU A 212 5.15 -14.98 -9.81
N LYS A 213 6.49 -14.97 -9.97
CA LYS A 213 7.34 -13.82 -9.59
C LYS A 213 6.94 -12.54 -10.35
N ARG A 214 6.61 -12.66 -11.63
CA ARG A 214 6.11 -11.55 -12.46
C ARG A 214 4.75 -11.05 -12.00
N LYS A 215 3.83 -11.94 -11.62
CA LYS A 215 2.51 -11.62 -11.07
C LYS A 215 2.65 -10.88 -9.73
N GLN A 216 3.41 -11.44 -8.79
CA GLN A 216 3.69 -10.83 -7.49
C GLN A 216 4.33 -9.45 -7.61
N THR A 217 5.29 -9.28 -8.53
CA THR A 217 5.93 -7.98 -8.78
C THR A 217 4.91 -6.95 -9.32
N LYS A 218 4.04 -7.36 -10.24
CA LYS A 218 2.98 -6.49 -10.78
C LYS A 218 2.00 -6.09 -9.70
N GLU A 219 1.52 -7.04 -8.90
CA GLU A 219 0.60 -6.81 -7.79
C GLU A 219 1.21 -5.85 -6.76
N LYS A 220 2.42 -6.13 -6.29
CA LYS A 220 3.15 -5.27 -5.34
C LYS A 220 3.23 -3.83 -5.83
N LEU A 221 3.58 -3.65 -7.11
CA LEU A 221 3.69 -2.31 -7.69
C LEU A 221 2.32 -1.63 -7.91
N GLN A 222 1.27 -2.38 -8.24
CA GLN A 222 -0.10 -1.85 -8.33
C GLN A 222 -0.57 -1.37 -6.96
N THR A 223 -0.42 -2.20 -5.92
CA THR A 223 -0.75 -1.87 -4.54
C THR A 223 0.01 -0.64 -4.06
N SER A 224 1.32 -0.52 -4.34
CA SER A 224 2.09 0.67 -3.98
C SER A 224 1.62 1.93 -4.70
N ASN A 225 1.28 1.84 -5.99
CA ASN A 225 0.77 2.98 -6.76
C ASN A 225 -0.63 3.43 -6.27
N GLU A 226 -1.49 2.48 -5.91
CA GLU A 226 -2.79 2.77 -5.30
C GLU A 226 -2.61 3.44 -3.93
N LYS A 227 -1.76 2.90 -3.07
CA LYS A 227 -1.42 3.53 -1.78
C LYS A 227 -0.95 4.98 -1.97
N MET A 228 0.00 5.22 -2.88
CA MET A 228 0.47 6.59 -3.16
C MET A 228 -0.65 7.52 -3.64
N LYS A 229 -1.55 7.06 -4.51
CA LYS A 229 -2.70 7.87 -4.95
C LYS A 229 -3.65 8.17 -3.80
N THR A 230 -3.94 7.18 -2.97
CA THR A 230 -4.80 7.36 -1.80
C THR A 230 -4.19 8.38 -0.86
N THR A 231 -2.91 8.24 -0.49
CA THR A 231 -2.20 9.19 0.37
C THR A 231 -2.19 10.61 -0.20
N LEU A 232 -1.97 10.77 -1.52
CA LEU A 232 -2.01 12.08 -2.17
C LEU A 232 -3.37 12.77 -2.10
N SER A 233 -4.46 12.01 -1.97
CA SER A 233 -5.83 12.53 -1.92
C SER A 233 -6.50 12.40 -0.55
N GLN A 234 -5.80 11.80 0.41
CA GLN A 234 -6.32 11.53 1.74
C GLN A 234 -6.55 12.87 2.45
N ASP A 235 -7.72 12.97 3.07
CA ASP A 235 -8.19 14.15 3.82
C ASP A 235 -8.09 15.47 3.04
N ASP A 236 -8.22 15.40 1.72
CA ASP A 236 -8.05 16.53 0.81
C ASP A 236 -6.72 17.30 1.02
N SER A 237 -5.66 16.59 1.45
CA SER A 237 -4.33 17.17 1.69
C SER A 237 -3.74 17.89 0.48
N ASP A 238 -3.96 17.40 -0.75
CA ASP A 238 -3.56 18.07 -1.98
C ASP A 238 -4.39 19.33 -2.29
N VAL A 239 -5.63 19.45 -1.78
CA VAL A 239 -6.39 20.71 -1.84
C VAL A 239 -5.74 21.72 -0.90
N SER A 240 -5.43 21.33 0.33
CA SER A 240 -4.74 22.20 1.30
C SER A 240 -3.38 22.66 0.77
N TYR A 241 -2.59 21.75 0.19
CA TYR A 241 -1.33 22.07 -0.46
C TYR A 241 -1.50 23.02 -1.64
N PHE A 242 -2.52 22.81 -2.48
CA PHE A 242 -2.81 23.71 -3.59
C PHE A 242 -3.17 25.12 -3.08
N LEU A 243 -4.05 25.22 -2.08
CA LEU A 243 -4.48 26.50 -1.51
C LEU A 243 -3.32 27.26 -0.84
N SER A 244 -2.40 26.57 -0.16
CA SER A 244 -1.23 27.19 0.47
C SER A 244 -0.12 27.55 -0.52
N SER A 245 -0.09 26.94 -1.71
CA SER A 245 0.99 27.15 -2.68
C SER A 245 0.99 28.51 -3.38
N GLY A 246 -0.11 29.27 -3.32
CA GLY A 246 -0.29 30.53 -4.07
C GLY A 246 -0.31 30.38 -5.59
N LYS A 247 -0.32 29.14 -6.12
CA LYS A 247 -0.30 28.89 -7.56
C LYS A 247 -1.68 29.08 -8.19
N SER A 248 -1.71 29.68 -9.38
CA SER A 248 -2.92 29.67 -10.21
C SER A 248 -3.26 28.26 -10.67
N TYR A 249 -4.55 28.00 -10.95
CA TYR A 249 -4.99 26.72 -11.52
C TYR A 249 -4.24 26.34 -12.80
N SER A 250 -3.93 27.33 -13.64
CA SER A 250 -3.17 27.15 -14.88
C SER A 250 -1.72 26.76 -14.62
N GLN A 251 -1.06 27.39 -13.64
CA GLN A 251 0.31 27.01 -13.26
C GLN A 251 0.33 25.60 -12.68
N TYR A 252 -0.62 25.28 -11.79
CA TYR A 252 -0.77 23.94 -11.26
C TYR A 252 -0.98 22.89 -12.35
N GLU A 253 -1.80 23.19 -13.37
CA GLU A 253 -1.95 22.28 -14.52
C GLU A 253 -0.64 22.03 -15.23
N ARG A 254 0.14 23.09 -15.49
CA ARG A 254 1.44 22.97 -16.15
C ARG A 254 2.39 22.08 -15.35
N ASP A 255 2.51 22.32 -14.06
CA ASP A 255 3.37 21.56 -13.15
C ASP A 255 2.97 20.08 -13.11
N ARG A 256 1.67 19.79 -12.89
CA ARG A 256 1.17 18.41 -12.89
C ARG A 256 1.44 17.73 -14.23
N MET A 257 1.24 18.43 -15.34
CA MET A 257 1.49 17.88 -16.67
C MET A 257 2.99 17.63 -16.90
N ALA A 258 3.88 18.50 -16.43
CA ALA A 258 5.33 18.31 -16.52
C ALA A 258 5.82 17.11 -15.69
N VAL A 259 5.29 16.94 -14.48
CA VAL A 259 5.67 15.85 -13.57
C VAL A 259 5.09 14.51 -14.04
N GLY A 260 3.78 14.45 -14.31
CA GLY A 260 3.05 13.20 -14.51
C GLY A 260 3.00 12.67 -15.95
N PHE A 261 3.32 13.50 -16.95
CA PHE A 261 3.10 13.16 -18.36
C PHE A 261 4.35 13.41 -19.21
N THR A 262 4.55 12.58 -20.23
CA THR A 262 5.56 12.79 -21.28
C THR A 262 5.25 14.05 -22.07
N THR A 263 6.24 14.63 -22.75
CA THR A 263 6.02 15.83 -23.57
C THR A 263 5.13 15.52 -24.78
N ARG A 264 4.61 16.57 -25.46
CA ARG A 264 3.82 16.37 -26.68
C ARG A 264 4.68 15.75 -27.79
N GLU A 265 5.92 16.19 -27.93
CA GLU A 265 6.88 15.68 -28.91
C GLU A 265 7.20 14.20 -28.67
N GLU A 266 7.54 13.81 -27.43
CA GLU A 266 7.79 12.41 -27.08
C GLU A 266 6.58 11.52 -27.39
N SER A 267 5.38 12.00 -27.05
CA SER A 267 4.13 11.29 -27.33
C SER A 267 3.84 11.19 -28.83
N ALA A 268 4.20 12.21 -29.61
CA ALA A 268 4.01 12.24 -31.06
C ALA A 268 4.94 11.24 -31.74
N VAL A 269 6.23 11.23 -31.37
CA VAL A 269 7.22 10.27 -31.85
C VAL A 269 6.78 8.85 -31.54
N THR A 270 6.33 8.58 -30.31
CA THR A 270 5.86 7.26 -29.91
C THR A 270 4.60 6.83 -30.69
N SER A 271 3.69 7.77 -30.93
CA SER A 271 2.47 7.51 -31.68
C SER A 271 2.75 7.21 -33.16
N ARG A 272 3.69 7.95 -33.78
CA ARG A 272 4.15 7.70 -35.16
C ARG A 272 4.82 6.34 -35.28
N LYS A 273 5.82 6.04 -34.44
CA LYS A 273 6.49 4.73 -34.41
C LYS A 273 5.51 3.56 -34.27
N ARG A 274 4.43 3.75 -33.52
CA ARG A 274 3.37 2.73 -33.40
C ARG A 274 2.54 2.62 -34.68
N ALA A 275 2.16 3.74 -35.29
CA ALA A 275 1.42 3.75 -36.55
C ALA A 275 2.24 3.08 -37.67
N ASP A 276 3.53 3.40 -37.79
CA ASP A 276 4.43 2.79 -38.78
C ASP A 276 4.50 1.27 -38.61
N LYS A 277 4.56 0.77 -37.36
CA LYS A 277 4.51 -0.67 -37.06
C LYS A 277 3.16 -1.32 -37.34
N GLU A 278 2.06 -0.58 -37.19
CA GLU A 278 0.72 -1.06 -37.53
C GLU A 278 0.53 -1.12 -39.06
N GLU A 279 1.14 -0.19 -39.81
CA GLU A 279 1.14 -0.15 -41.28
C GLU A 279 2.03 -1.26 -41.87
N ASN A 280 3.23 -1.45 -41.31
CA ASN A 280 4.17 -2.52 -41.68
C ASN A 280 3.73 -3.92 -41.21
N SER A 281 2.54 -4.06 -40.62
CA SER A 281 2.00 -5.33 -40.09
C SER A 281 2.85 -6.03 -39.01
N GLU A 282 3.84 -5.35 -38.43
CA GLU A 282 4.62 -5.85 -37.28
C GLU A 282 3.75 -5.99 -36.02
N ILE A 283 2.72 -5.14 -35.89
CA ILE A 283 1.81 -5.11 -34.76
C ILE A 283 0.37 -5.01 -35.26
N LYS A 284 -0.52 -5.87 -34.76
CA LYS A 284 -1.95 -5.78 -35.05
C LYS A 284 -2.55 -4.50 -34.46
N LYS A 285 -3.32 -3.77 -35.27
CA LYS A 285 -4.10 -2.61 -34.83
C LYS A 285 -5.09 -3.02 -33.75
N LYS A 286 -5.11 -2.28 -32.64
CA LYS A 286 -6.04 -2.55 -31.53
C LYS A 286 -7.48 -2.27 -31.98
N LYS A 287 -8.33 -3.30 -31.94
CA LYS A 287 -9.79 -3.14 -32.08
C LYS A 287 -10.36 -2.59 -30.78
N HIS A 288 -11.01 -1.44 -30.87
CA HIS A 288 -11.70 -0.79 -29.75
C HIS A 288 -13.22 -0.98 -29.81
N TRP A 289 -13.70 -1.96 -30.58
CA TRP A 289 -15.10 -2.33 -30.75
C TRP A 289 -15.23 -3.87 -30.74
N GLY A 290 -16.38 -4.37 -30.28
CA GLY A 290 -16.73 -5.80 -30.32
C GLY A 290 -17.25 -6.23 -31.68
N SER A 291 -17.87 -7.42 -31.78
CA SER A 291 -18.59 -7.80 -33.00
C SER A 291 -19.71 -6.80 -33.28
N PHE A 292 -19.90 -6.39 -34.54
CA PHE A 292 -20.97 -5.46 -34.89
C PHE A 292 -22.36 -6.02 -34.58
N ASP A 293 -22.52 -7.34 -34.61
CA ASP A 293 -23.77 -8.04 -34.26
C ASP A 293 -24.18 -7.84 -32.79
N SER A 294 -23.26 -7.39 -31.93
CA SER A 294 -23.54 -7.11 -30.51
C SER A 294 -24.19 -5.75 -30.27
N TYR A 295 -24.38 -4.96 -31.33
CA TYR A 295 -24.94 -3.61 -31.27
C TYR A 295 -26.23 -3.52 -32.11
N ASN A 296 -27.18 -2.75 -31.62
CA ASN A 296 -28.38 -2.36 -32.35
C ASN A 296 -28.08 -1.02 -33.03
N ILE A 297 -27.86 -1.04 -34.35
CA ILE A 297 -27.53 0.14 -35.15
C ILE A 297 -28.63 0.33 -36.19
N ASN A 298 -29.30 1.49 -36.17
CA ASN A 298 -30.26 1.85 -37.20
C ASN A 298 -29.51 2.35 -38.45
N GLU A 299 -29.36 1.46 -39.44
CA GLU A 299 -28.60 1.73 -40.66
C GLU A 299 -29.27 2.80 -41.54
N ASP A 300 -30.59 2.76 -41.68
CA ASP A 300 -31.35 3.70 -42.51
C ASP A 300 -31.22 5.13 -41.98
N LEU A 301 -31.32 5.28 -40.65
CA LEU A 301 -31.20 6.58 -40.01
C LEU A 301 -29.75 7.07 -40.01
N LEU A 302 -28.77 6.17 -39.93
CA LEU A 302 -27.35 6.51 -40.11
C LEU A 302 -27.08 7.04 -41.52
N GLN A 303 -27.58 6.37 -42.56
CA GLN A 303 -27.39 6.77 -43.95
C GLN A 303 -28.04 8.12 -44.21
N ASN A 304 -29.31 8.29 -43.80
CA ASN A 304 -30.04 9.56 -43.90
C ASN A 304 -29.30 10.74 -43.23
N GLU A 305 -28.64 10.51 -42.10
CA GLU A 305 -27.88 11.54 -41.41
C GLU A 305 -26.55 11.86 -42.09
N LEU A 306 -25.88 10.86 -42.67
CA LEU A 306 -24.64 11.07 -43.43
C LEU A 306 -24.90 11.80 -44.76
N ASP A 307 -26.04 11.57 -45.39
CA ASP A 307 -26.40 12.22 -46.66
C ASP A 307 -26.80 13.69 -46.49
N LYS A 308 -27.30 14.06 -45.31
CA LYS A 308 -27.57 15.46 -44.93
C LYS A 308 -26.31 16.28 -44.63
N MET A 309 -25.16 15.63 -44.45
CA MET A 309 -23.91 16.33 -44.10
C MET A 309 -23.19 16.83 -45.35
N SER A 310 -22.79 18.11 -45.34
CA SER A 310 -21.99 18.70 -46.40
C SER A 310 -20.56 18.11 -46.44
N SER A 311 -20.00 18.07 -47.65
CA SER A 311 -18.59 17.73 -47.88
C SER A 311 -17.67 18.64 -47.05
N ASN A 312 -16.56 18.09 -46.55
CA ASN A 312 -15.57 18.71 -45.66
C ASN A 312 -16.07 19.06 -44.24
N THR A 313 -17.26 18.63 -43.85
CA THR A 313 -17.71 18.78 -42.45
C THR A 313 -17.21 17.60 -41.60
N PRO A 314 -16.41 17.83 -40.54
CA PRO A 314 -15.94 16.75 -39.68
C PRO A 314 -17.07 16.11 -38.87
N ILE A 315 -17.20 14.78 -38.97
CA ILE A 315 -18.24 14.03 -38.26
C ILE A 315 -17.91 13.92 -36.77
N ASN A 316 -18.81 14.41 -35.92
CA ASN A 316 -18.84 14.08 -34.49
C ASN A 316 -19.56 12.73 -34.27
N TRP A 317 -18.80 11.64 -34.37
CA TRP A 317 -19.31 10.27 -34.27
C TRP A 317 -20.06 9.96 -32.97
N THR A 318 -19.64 10.54 -31.84
CA THR A 318 -20.34 10.34 -30.56
C THR A 318 -21.71 11.01 -30.57
N ARG A 319 -21.82 12.20 -31.15
CA ARG A 319 -23.12 12.88 -31.30
C ARG A 319 -24.03 12.13 -32.26
N LEU A 320 -23.48 11.66 -33.38
CA LEU A 320 -24.22 10.88 -34.36
C LEU A 320 -24.73 9.56 -33.75
N ALA A 321 -23.90 8.85 -32.99
CA ALA A 321 -24.30 7.63 -32.29
C ALA A 321 -25.45 7.84 -31.30
N LYS A 322 -25.49 8.99 -30.60
CA LYS A 322 -26.64 9.37 -29.76
C LYS A 322 -27.88 9.67 -30.59
N LYS A 323 -27.72 10.41 -31.69
CA LYS A 323 -28.83 10.79 -32.57
C LYS A 323 -29.51 9.58 -33.20
N ILE A 324 -28.74 8.54 -33.53
CA ILE A 324 -29.27 7.30 -34.08
C ILE A 324 -29.68 6.27 -33.02
N CYS A 325 -29.63 6.65 -31.73
CA CYS A 325 -29.95 5.78 -30.60
C CYS A 325 -29.18 4.44 -30.61
N LEU A 326 -27.87 4.47 -30.91
CA LEU A 326 -27.04 3.27 -30.89
C LEU A 326 -27.00 2.67 -29.49
N THR A 327 -27.41 1.41 -29.36
CA THR A 327 -27.31 0.63 -28.11
C THR A 327 -26.58 -0.69 -28.34
N LYS A 328 -26.21 -1.37 -27.25
CA LYS A 328 -25.92 -2.80 -27.27
C LYS A 328 -27.22 -3.61 -27.29
N ARG A 329 -27.11 -4.94 -27.44
CA ARG A 329 -28.26 -5.86 -27.34
C ARG A 329 -29.01 -5.80 -25.99
N ASP A 330 -28.33 -5.41 -24.92
CA ASP A 330 -28.94 -5.22 -23.59
C ASP A 330 -29.63 -3.85 -23.43
N ASN A 331 -29.86 -3.12 -24.54
CA ASN A 331 -30.42 -1.77 -24.59
C ASN A 331 -29.61 -0.71 -23.82
N THR A 332 -28.35 -0.97 -23.47
CA THR A 332 -27.47 0.03 -22.86
C THR A 332 -26.66 0.81 -23.89
N TYR A 333 -26.37 2.09 -23.60
CA TYR A 333 -25.54 2.92 -24.47
C TYR A 333 -24.04 2.62 -24.28
N PRO A 334 -23.29 2.26 -25.34
CA PRO A 334 -21.88 1.93 -25.20
C PRO A 334 -21.00 3.18 -25.04
N LEU A 335 -20.06 3.17 -24.08
CA LEU A 335 -19.13 4.29 -23.84
C LEU A 335 -18.25 4.62 -25.06
N ASN A 336 -17.98 3.63 -25.90
CA ASN A 336 -17.22 3.74 -27.15
C ASN A 336 -18.12 3.85 -28.39
N ALA A 337 -19.40 4.21 -28.25
CA ALA A 337 -20.39 4.27 -29.34
C ALA A 337 -19.90 4.99 -30.61
N GLY A 338 -19.19 6.12 -30.46
CA GLY A 338 -18.66 6.84 -31.62
C GLY A 338 -17.60 6.05 -32.40
N GLN A 339 -16.77 5.24 -31.73
CA GLN A 339 -15.80 4.36 -32.40
C GLN A 339 -16.50 3.18 -33.07
N VAL A 340 -17.49 2.58 -32.39
CA VAL A 340 -18.31 1.49 -32.94
C VAL A 340 -18.97 1.97 -34.23
N LEU A 341 -19.67 3.10 -34.19
CA LEU A 341 -20.38 3.64 -35.34
C LEU A 341 -19.44 3.97 -36.49
N LYS A 342 -18.31 4.64 -36.22
CA LYS A 342 -17.31 4.95 -37.25
C LYS A 342 -16.82 3.70 -37.98
N HIS A 343 -16.46 2.67 -37.23
CA HIS A 343 -15.91 1.45 -37.81
C HIS A 343 -16.99 0.57 -38.46
N PHE A 344 -18.22 0.63 -37.99
CA PHE A 344 -19.38 0.02 -38.63
C PHE A 344 -19.64 0.65 -40.01
N THR A 345 -19.67 1.99 -40.08
CA THR A 345 -19.80 2.74 -41.34
C THR A 345 -18.71 2.37 -42.35
N ILE A 346 -17.45 2.24 -41.90
CA ILE A 346 -16.33 1.78 -42.75
C ILE A 346 -16.56 0.34 -43.23
N SER A 347 -17.06 -0.56 -42.37
CA SER A 347 -17.31 -1.95 -42.74
C SER A 347 -18.44 -2.12 -43.76
N ARG A 348 -19.36 -1.15 -43.84
CA ARG A 348 -20.41 -1.06 -44.86
C ARG A 348 -19.92 -0.43 -46.17
N GLY A 349 -18.63 -0.12 -46.29
CA GLY A 349 -18.04 0.43 -47.53
C GLY A 349 -18.28 1.92 -47.75
N ILE A 350 -18.81 2.65 -46.75
CA ILE A 350 -19.08 4.08 -46.89
C ILE A 350 -17.76 4.87 -46.85
N ASN A 351 -17.50 5.62 -47.93
CA ASN A 351 -16.28 6.42 -48.04
C ASN A 351 -16.34 7.66 -47.12
N LEU A 352 -15.47 7.69 -46.12
CA LEU A 352 -15.38 8.78 -45.14
C LEU A 352 -14.45 9.93 -45.55
N THR A 353 -13.72 9.83 -46.66
CA THR A 353 -12.77 10.88 -47.09
C THR A 353 -13.49 12.20 -47.40
N LYS A 354 -14.75 12.15 -47.85
CA LYS A 354 -15.59 13.34 -48.09
C LYS A 354 -15.84 14.19 -46.83
N PHE A 355 -15.54 13.68 -45.64
CA PHE A 355 -15.79 14.35 -44.35
C PHE A 355 -14.49 14.68 -43.58
N SER A 356 -13.31 14.54 -44.18
CA SER A 356 -12.03 14.73 -43.48
C SER A 356 -11.34 16.05 -43.81
N ASN A 357 -11.03 16.85 -42.80
CA ASN A 357 -10.03 17.93 -42.90
C ASN A 357 -8.63 17.37 -42.59
N SER A 358 -7.68 17.58 -43.49
CA SER A 358 -6.29 17.04 -43.46
C SER A 358 -5.46 17.50 -42.25
N THR A 359 -5.89 18.51 -41.51
CA THR A 359 -5.16 19.16 -40.41
C THR A 359 -5.33 18.51 -39.03
N ASP A 360 -6.19 17.50 -38.90
CA ASP A 360 -6.74 17.09 -37.59
C ASP A 360 -5.97 15.95 -36.89
N TYR A 361 -5.06 15.24 -37.59
CA TYR A 361 -4.36 14.08 -37.02
C TYR A 361 -3.14 14.48 -36.16
N LEU A 362 -2.39 15.52 -36.54
CA LEU A 362 -1.22 16.00 -35.79
C LEU A 362 -1.59 16.82 -34.56
N ARG A 363 -2.72 17.53 -34.57
CA ARG A 363 -3.20 18.34 -33.43
C ARG A 363 -3.75 17.50 -32.26
N ARG A 364 -4.01 16.20 -32.46
CA ARG A 364 -4.64 15.31 -31.47
C ARG A 364 -3.69 14.32 -30.78
N VAL A 365 -2.38 14.54 -30.80
CA VAL A 365 -1.45 13.72 -30.02
C VAL A 365 -1.71 13.95 -28.52
N ARG A 366 -2.32 12.95 -27.87
CA ARG A 366 -2.58 12.96 -26.43
C ARG A 366 -1.31 12.59 -25.67
N ARG A 367 -0.91 13.45 -24.73
CA ARG A 367 0.22 13.17 -23.83
C ARG A 367 -0.04 11.89 -23.02
N SER A 368 0.94 11.00 -22.99
CA SER A 368 0.87 9.77 -22.21
C SER A 368 1.39 9.99 -20.78
N LYS A 369 0.90 9.22 -19.80
CA LYS A 369 1.47 9.25 -18.45
C LYS A 369 2.88 8.68 -18.49
N LYS A 370 3.80 9.31 -17.74
CA LYS A 370 5.15 8.74 -17.56
C LYS A 370 5.03 7.37 -16.90
N LYS A 371 5.93 6.45 -17.27
CA LYS A 371 5.89 5.08 -16.79
C LYS A 371 7.11 4.74 -15.95
N ILE A 372 6.89 3.98 -14.88
CA ILE A 372 7.93 3.33 -14.08
C ILE A 372 8.11 1.90 -14.63
N GLY A 373 9.36 1.53 -14.96
CA GLY A 373 9.71 0.19 -15.43
C GLY A 373 8.88 -0.29 -16.63
N TYR A 374 8.54 0.62 -17.55
CA TYR A 374 7.71 0.41 -18.75
C TYR A 374 6.25 -0.04 -18.54
N ARG A 375 5.83 -0.32 -17.30
CA ARG A 375 4.57 -1.03 -17.03
C ARG A 375 3.53 -0.19 -16.30
N LEU A 376 3.94 0.74 -15.44
CA LEU A 376 3.02 1.43 -14.53
C LEU A 376 3.08 2.93 -14.71
N SER A 377 1.92 3.58 -14.78
CA SER A 377 1.88 5.03 -14.80
C SER A 377 2.31 5.59 -13.44
N VAL A 378 3.10 6.66 -13.46
CA VAL A 378 3.40 7.43 -12.24
C VAL A 378 2.09 7.91 -11.58
N PRO A 379 1.99 7.88 -10.24
CA PRO A 379 0.94 8.58 -9.52
C PRO A 379 0.85 10.01 -10.01
N THR A 380 -0.36 10.50 -10.23
CA THR A 380 -0.59 11.85 -10.76
C THR A 380 -1.59 12.53 -9.85
N PRO A 381 -1.29 13.76 -9.36
CA PRO A 381 -2.25 14.56 -8.60
C PRO A 381 -3.57 14.76 -9.34
N ARG A 382 -4.62 15.17 -8.60
CA ARG A 382 -5.92 15.52 -9.18
C ARG A 382 -5.77 16.66 -10.19
N SER A 383 -6.64 16.73 -11.20
CA SER A 383 -6.61 17.87 -12.14
C SER A 383 -7.15 19.13 -11.46
N SER A 384 -6.74 20.31 -11.93
CA SER A 384 -7.31 21.60 -11.52
C SER A 384 -8.83 21.63 -11.60
N LYS A 385 -9.43 20.98 -12.61
CA LYS A 385 -10.90 20.89 -12.74
C LYS A 385 -11.53 20.16 -11.55
N VAL A 386 -10.90 19.07 -11.10
CA VAL A 386 -11.35 18.31 -9.93
C VAL A 386 -11.15 19.13 -8.65
N LEU A 387 -9.97 19.74 -8.48
CA LEU A 387 -9.70 20.62 -7.32
C LEU A 387 -10.71 21.77 -7.24
N LYS A 388 -10.99 22.44 -8.36
CA LYS A 388 -11.96 23.54 -8.43
C LYS A 388 -13.37 23.09 -8.00
N THR A 389 -13.80 21.89 -8.39
CA THR A 389 -15.09 21.33 -7.94
C THR A 389 -15.10 21.06 -6.44
N ILE A 390 -14.02 20.50 -5.90
CA ILE A 390 -13.91 20.20 -4.46
C ILE A 390 -13.91 21.50 -3.65
N ILE A 391 -13.09 22.47 -4.03
CA ILE A 391 -13.00 23.77 -3.35
C ILE A 391 -14.37 24.48 -3.38
N LYS A 392 -15.05 24.51 -4.53
CA LYS A 392 -16.40 25.06 -4.63
C LYS A 392 -17.39 24.37 -3.69
N ARG A 393 -17.36 23.03 -3.64
CA ARG A 393 -18.22 22.26 -2.74
C ARG A 393 -17.91 22.56 -1.27
N ASN A 394 -16.65 22.64 -0.90
CA ASN A 394 -16.24 22.95 0.48
C ASN A 394 -16.63 24.37 0.89
N ILE A 395 -16.58 25.34 -0.01
CA ILE A 395 -17.11 26.69 0.23
C ILE A 395 -18.63 26.66 0.42
N GLN A 396 -19.37 25.96 -0.46
CA GLN A 396 -20.84 25.84 -0.39
C GLN A 396 -21.29 25.15 0.92
N ASN A 397 -20.57 24.11 1.33
CA ASN A 397 -20.84 23.37 2.56
C ASN A 397 -20.34 24.09 3.82
N LYS A 398 -19.76 25.29 3.68
CA LYS A 398 -19.13 26.07 4.77
C LYS A 398 -17.95 25.37 5.48
N ASN A 399 -17.39 24.32 4.89
CA ASN A 399 -16.13 23.71 5.35
C ASN A 399 -14.97 24.70 5.17
N PHE A 400 -15.01 25.51 4.10
CA PHE A 400 -14.12 26.64 3.91
C PHE A 400 -14.92 27.93 4.08
N TYR A 401 -14.72 28.59 5.22
CA TYR A 401 -15.31 29.90 5.46
C TYR A 401 -14.47 30.99 4.79
N ILE A 402 -15.06 31.69 3.83
CA ILE A 402 -14.41 32.76 3.06
C ILE A 402 -15.03 34.14 3.32
N GLY A 403 -15.83 34.27 4.38
CA GLY A 403 -16.56 35.50 4.70
C GLY A 403 -17.88 35.69 3.96
N GLU A 404 -18.60 36.71 4.39
CA GLU A 404 -19.88 37.19 3.86
C GLU A 404 -19.68 38.07 2.63
N GLU A 405 -20.65 38.04 1.73
CA GLU A 405 -20.67 38.90 0.54
C GLU A 405 -21.05 40.32 0.94
N ILE A 406 -20.20 41.29 0.56
CA ILE A 406 -20.41 42.71 0.83
C ILE A 406 -20.06 43.54 -0.41
N ALA A 407 -20.50 44.81 -0.41
CA ALA A 407 -20.17 45.79 -1.45
C ALA A 407 -20.32 45.22 -2.88
N PRO A 408 -21.54 44.85 -3.30
CA PRO A 408 -21.77 44.37 -4.66
C PRO A 408 -21.34 45.43 -5.68
N LYS A 409 -20.55 45.01 -6.67
CA LYS A 409 -20.08 45.83 -7.78
C LYS A 409 -20.39 45.15 -9.10
N LEU A 410 -20.96 45.90 -10.05
CA LEU A 410 -21.18 45.41 -11.40
C LEU A 410 -19.92 45.60 -12.23
N TYR A 411 -19.40 44.51 -12.79
CA TYR A 411 -18.22 44.49 -13.63
C TYR A 411 -18.59 44.05 -15.04
N LYS A 412 -18.31 44.92 -16.01
CA LYS A 412 -18.53 44.65 -17.43
C LYS A 412 -17.32 43.95 -18.02
N THR A 413 -17.53 42.79 -18.63
CA THR A 413 -16.48 42.05 -19.32
C THR A 413 -16.89 41.89 -20.77
N ASN A 414 -16.07 42.43 -21.67
CA ASN A 414 -16.26 42.28 -23.10
C ASN A 414 -15.62 40.96 -23.56
N TYR A 415 -16.34 40.19 -24.37
CA TYR A 415 -15.80 38.99 -24.99
C TYR A 415 -16.33 38.86 -26.42
N ILE A 416 -15.56 38.20 -27.28
CA ILE A 416 -16.00 37.87 -28.63
C ILE A 416 -16.69 36.50 -28.57
N ASN A 417 -17.93 36.43 -29.05
CA ASN A 417 -18.69 35.17 -29.11
C ASN A 417 -18.13 34.24 -30.21
N ASN A 418 -18.70 33.05 -30.36
CA ASN A 418 -18.24 32.11 -31.39
C ASN A 418 -18.54 32.61 -32.83
N ASP A 419 -19.44 33.58 -32.97
CA ASP A 419 -19.85 34.17 -34.24
C ASP A 419 -18.97 35.37 -34.64
N GLY A 420 -18.04 35.80 -33.76
CA GLY A 420 -17.15 36.92 -33.99
C GLY A 420 -17.67 38.26 -33.48
N ASP A 421 -18.87 38.30 -32.89
CA ASP A 421 -19.46 39.53 -32.36
C ASP A 421 -18.91 39.87 -30.98
N LEU A 422 -18.66 41.16 -30.76
CA LEU A 422 -18.36 41.69 -29.45
C LEU A 422 -19.62 41.69 -28.58
N GLN A 423 -19.63 40.90 -27.53
CA GLN A 423 -20.69 40.86 -26.53
C GLN A 423 -20.19 41.40 -25.19
N GLU A 424 -21.06 42.14 -24.50
CA GLU A 424 -20.81 42.61 -23.14
C GLU A 424 -21.50 41.66 -22.15
N LYS A 425 -20.76 41.19 -21.15
CA LYS A 425 -21.30 40.46 -20.01
C LYS A 425 -21.16 41.29 -18.75
N VAL A 426 -22.27 41.65 -18.12
CA VAL A 426 -22.28 42.24 -16.79
C VAL A 426 -22.25 41.12 -15.77
N ASN A 427 -21.24 41.12 -14.90
CA ASN A 427 -21.12 40.18 -13.78
C ASN A 427 -21.13 40.98 -12.47
N GLU A 428 -21.90 40.52 -11.50
CA GLU A 428 -21.85 41.08 -10.15
C GLU A 428 -20.74 40.42 -9.34
N ILE A 429 -19.85 41.23 -8.77
CA ILE A 429 -18.70 40.82 -7.97
C ILE A 429 -18.87 41.41 -6.57
N HIS A 430 -18.60 40.60 -5.56
CA HIS A 430 -18.71 40.98 -4.17
C HIS A 430 -17.34 40.99 -3.51
N GLY A 431 -17.11 41.95 -2.62
CA GLY A 431 -16.10 41.82 -1.58
C GLY A 431 -16.49 40.73 -0.58
N ARG A 432 -15.49 40.25 0.16
CA ARG A 432 -15.65 39.26 1.21
C ARG A 432 -15.30 39.89 2.55
N LYS A 433 -16.16 39.71 3.55
CA LYS A 433 -15.95 40.17 4.93
C LYS A 433 -16.04 39.01 5.92
N ILE A 434 -15.03 38.85 6.76
CA ILE A 434 -15.15 38.04 7.96
C ILE A 434 -15.61 38.98 9.07
N PRO A 435 -16.81 38.83 9.68
CA PRO A 435 -17.28 39.77 10.69
C PRO A 435 -16.26 39.97 11.80
N LEU A 436 -15.96 41.23 12.17
CA LEU A 436 -14.92 41.50 13.17
C LEU A 436 -15.24 40.82 14.52
N LYS A 437 -16.52 40.69 14.90
CA LYS A 437 -16.92 39.94 16.09
C LYS A 437 -16.48 38.48 16.05
N THR A 438 -16.57 37.84 14.89
CA THR A 438 -16.08 36.47 14.67
C THR A 438 -14.56 36.41 14.79
N ILE A 439 -13.83 37.38 14.22
CA ILE A 439 -12.37 37.48 14.34
C ILE A 439 -11.97 37.61 15.81
N ILE A 440 -12.55 38.58 16.51
CA ILE A 440 -12.29 38.85 17.93
C ILE A 440 -12.57 37.62 18.78
N THR A 441 -13.70 36.95 18.58
CA THR A 441 -14.06 35.72 19.31
C THR A 441 -13.02 34.63 19.13
N ASN A 442 -12.65 34.35 17.87
CA ASN A 442 -11.69 33.30 17.55
C ASN A 442 -10.29 33.62 18.09
N GLU A 443 -9.88 34.88 17.99
CA GLU A 443 -8.57 35.32 18.45
C GLU A 443 -8.47 35.34 19.98
N ILE A 444 -9.50 35.78 20.70
CA ILE A 444 -9.54 35.67 22.18
C ILE A 444 -9.34 34.21 22.61
N GLN A 445 -10.08 33.28 22.00
CA GLN A 445 -9.95 31.85 22.29
C GLN A 445 -8.54 31.33 21.95
N ARG A 446 -7.96 31.75 20.83
CA ARG A 446 -6.60 31.37 20.41
C ARG A 446 -5.55 31.86 21.42
N LEU A 447 -5.67 33.11 21.87
CA LEU A 447 -4.73 33.73 22.81
C LEU A 447 -4.84 33.10 24.20
N GLN A 448 -6.05 32.87 24.69
CA GLN A 448 -6.30 32.15 25.95
C GLN A 448 -5.73 30.72 25.91
N LYS A 449 -5.99 29.96 24.83
CA LYS A 449 -5.44 28.62 24.64
C LYS A 449 -3.91 28.63 24.53
N GLY A 450 -3.35 29.69 23.95
CA GLY A 450 -1.91 29.92 23.89
C GLY A 450 -1.27 30.15 25.25
N GLY A 451 -2.04 30.56 26.26
CA GLY A 451 -1.56 30.87 27.61
C GLY A 451 -0.80 32.19 27.69
N VAL A 452 -0.94 33.07 26.69
CA VAL A 452 -0.23 34.36 26.60
C VAL A 452 -0.96 35.51 27.30
N VAL A 453 -2.22 35.29 27.67
CA VAL A 453 -3.10 36.29 28.31
C VAL A 453 -2.73 36.46 29.78
N ARG A 454 -2.64 37.71 30.24
CA ARG A 454 -2.44 38.03 31.65
C ARG A 454 -3.73 37.77 32.44
N CYS A 455 -3.57 37.25 33.64
CA CYS A 455 -4.64 37.07 34.62
C CYS A 455 -4.03 37.29 36.00
N THR A 456 -3.87 38.55 36.38
CA THR A 456 -3.21 38.96 37.62
C THR A 456 -4.22 39.16 38.74
N ASN A 457 -3.96 38.60 39.93
CA ASN A 457 -4.75 38.88 41.12
C ASN A 457 -4.16 40.07 41.91
N TYR A 458 -4.50 41.30 41.51
CA TYR A 458 -3.96 42.51 42.12
C TYR A 458 -4.29 42.67 43.61
N LYS A 459 -5.31 41.98 44.12
CA LYS A 459 -5.73 42.07 45.52
C LYS A 459 -4.75 41.39 46.47
N GLU A 460 -4.06 40.35 46.00
CA GLU A 460 -3.11 39.57 46.81
C GLU A 460 -1.68 40.13 46.76
N MET A 461 -1.40 41.07 45.84
CA MET A 461 -0.07 41.67 45.73
C MET A 461 0.22 42.67 46.86
N THR A 462 1.38 42.50 47.49
CA THR A 462 1.96 43.50 48.39
C THR A 462 2.27 44.80 47.63
N SER A 463 2.46 45.92 48.35
CA SER A 463 2.75 47.21 47.71
C SER A 463 4.07 47.20 46.92
N ASP A 464 5.07 46.47 47.40
CA ASP A 464 6.37 46.34 46.72
C ASP A 464 6.27 45.48 45.46
N GLU A 465 5.53 44.37 45.53
CA GLU A 465 5.23 43.53 44.36
C GLU A 465 4.41 44.29 43.32
N LEU A 466 3.42 45.09 43.75
CA LEU A 466 2.61 45.91 42.86
C LEU A 466 3.46 46.96 42.15
N LYS A 467 4.37 47.63 42.87
CA LYS A 467 5.31 48.61 42.29
C LYS A 467 6.26 47.97 41.30
N HIS A 468 6.83 46.81 41.66
CA HIS A 468 7.69 46.05 40.76
C HIS A 468 6.94 45.63 39.50
N HIS A 469 5.74 45.07 39.66
CA HIS A 469 4.86 44.68 38.56
C HIS A 469 4.56 45.86 37.63
N CYS A 470 4.14 47.02 38.16
CA CYS A 470 3.87 48.22 37.37
C CYS A 470 5.08 48.65 36.53
N ASN A 471 6.30 48.52 37.06
CA ASN A 471 7.52 48.81 36.30
C ASN A 471 7.75 47.78 35.19
N THR A 472 7.55 46.49 35.44
CA THR A 472 7.70 45.41 34.46
C THR A 472 6.77 45.57 33.26
N ILE A 473 5.55 46.06 33.48
CA ILE A 473 4.55 46.28 32.42
C ILE A 473 4.57 47.70 31.84
N PHE A 474 5.58 48.52 32.18
CA PHE A 474 5.70 49.92 31.75
C PHE A 474 4.49 50.79 32.11
N ALA A 475 3.86 50.54 33.26
CA ALA A 475 2.68 51.25 33.76
C ALA A 475 2.96 51.98 35.10
N SER A 476 4.18 52.47 35.30
CA SER A 476 4.61 53.16 36.53
C SER A 476 3.73 54.37 36.89
N ASP A 477 3.17 55.06 35.89
CA ASP A 477 2.28 56.20 36.07
C ASP A 477 0.94 55.81 36.75
N LEU A 478 0.46 54.58 36.51
CA LEU A 478 -0.76 54.07 37.14
C LEU A 478 -0.58 53.80 38.63
N PHE A 479 0.65 53.57 39.10
CA PHE A 479 0.94 53.32 40.51
C PHE A 479 0.61 54.53 41.40
N GLN A 480 0.63 55.74 40.85
CA GLN A 480 0.41 57.00 41.58
C GLN A 480 -1.07 57.33 41.82
N GLN A 481 -2.01 56.53 41.31
CA GLN A 481 -3.44 56.80 41.40
C GLN A 481 -4.05 56.30 42.72
N GLN A 482 -5.08 56.98 43.24
CA GLN A 482 -5.71 56.62 44.54
C GLN A 482 -6.39 55.24 44.55
N ASN A 483 -6.60 54.58 43.39
CA ASN A 483 -7.21 53.24 43.26
C ASN A 483 -6.43 52.31 42.31
N THR A 484 -5.09 52.33 42.36
CA THR A 484 -4.19 51.59 41.43
C THR A 484 -4.64 50.16 41.11
N ARG A 485 -4.99 49.35 42.13
CA ARG A 485 -5.37 47.94 41.94
C ARG A 485 -6.63 47.76 41.09
N GLU A 486 -7.65 48.57 41.34
CA GLU A 486 -8.92 48.52 40.58
C GLU A 486 -8.72 49.00 39.15
N VAL A 487 -7.93 50.07 38.98
CA VAL A 487 -7.59 50.61 37.66
C VAL A 487 -6.81 49.57 36.83
N LEU A 488 -5.81 48.92 37.42
CA LEU A 488 -5.05 47.86 36.75
C LEU A 488 -5.96 46.68 36.36
N GLN A 489 -6.84 46.25 37.26
CA GLN A 489 -7.79 45.17 36.97
C GLN A 489 -8.73 45.52 35.80
N GLN A 490 -9.19 46.78 35.74
CA GLN A 490 -10.00 47.24 34.63
C GLN A 490 -9.19 47.27 33.33
N LYS A 491 -7.98 47.84 33.37
CA LYS A 491 -7.10 48.01 32.22
C LYS A 491 -6.58 46.69 31.63
N GLU A 492 -6.38 45.67 32.45
CA GLU A 492 -6.02 44.31 32.02
C GLU A 492 -7.07 43.70 31.08
N ASN A 493 -8.34 44.09 31.22
CA ASN A 493 -9.44 43.67 30.35
C ASN A 493 -9.67 44.61 29.15
N GLU A 494 -8.94 45.72 29.04
CA GLU A 494 -9.05 46.68 27.93
C GLU A 494 -8.06 46.36 26.81
N TRP A 495 -8.46 45.50 25.87
CA TRP A 495 -7.56 45.02 24.82
C TRP A 495 -7.63 45.88 23.57
N LYS A 496 -6.47 46.31 23.06
CA LYS A 496 -6.41 47.16 21.88
C LYS A 496 -6.40 46.32 20.61
N ILE A 497 -7.25 46.67 19.65
CA ILE A 497 -7.33 46.04 18.33
C ILE A 497 -6.75 47.01 17.31
N LYS A 498 -5.67 46.61 16.64
CA LYS A 498 -5.11 47.30 15.49
C LYS A 498 -5.90 46.91 14.24
N MET A 499 -6.31 47.92 13.47
CA MET A 499 -6.87 47.75 12.13
C MET A 499 -6.10 48.59 11.14
N TRP A 500 -5.77 48.02 9.99
CA TRP A 500 -5.12 48.74 8.88
C TRP A 500 -5.66 48.22 7.56
N HIS A 501 -5.40 48.95 6.49
CA HIS A 501 -5.69 48.46 5.16
C HIS A 501 -4.56 48.79 4.21
N ASP A 502 -4.50 48.01 3.14
CA ASP A 502 -3.57 48.23 2.05
C ASP A 502 -4.28 48.06 0.72
N HIS A 503 -3.70 48.62 -0.33
CA HIS A 503 -4.18 48.50 -1.70
C HIS A 503 -3.09 47.85 -2.53
N SER A 504 -3.50 46.90 -3.36
CA SER A 504 -2.56 46.20 -4.23
C SER A 504 -3.25 45.78 -5.51
N ASP A 505 -2.50 45.78 -6.60
CA ASP A 505 -2.94 45.24 -7.87
C ASP A 505 -2.52 43.78 -7.98
N ILE A 506 -3.50 42.88 -8.12
CA ILE A 506 -3.26 41.46 -8.38
C ILE A 506 -3.80 41.17 -9.77
N LEU A 507 -2.93 40.75 -10.68
CA LEU A 507 -3.30 40.40 -12.07
C LEU A 507 -4.05 41.54 -12.81
N ASN A 508 -3.55 42.78 -12.68
CA ASN A 508 -4.16 44.00 -13.26
C ASN A 508 -5.55 44.34 -12.71
N HIS A 509 -5.93 43.77 -11.57
CA HIS A 509 -7.14 44.12 -10.85
C HIS A 509 -6.74 44.71 -9.50
N SER A 510 -7.27 45.90 -9.19
CA SER A 510 -7.02 46.57 -7.92
C SER A 510 -7.89 45.98 -6.81
N TYR A 511 -7.25 45.63 -5.70
CA TYR A 511 -7.89 45.08 -4.50
C TYR A 511 -7.58 45.95 -3.29
N VAL A 512 -8.53 45.96 -2.36
CA VAL A 512 -8.32 46.44 -1.00
C VAL A 512 -8.32 45.26 -0.04
N SER A 513 -7.35 45.25 0.88
CA SER A 513 -7.29 44.33 2.00
C SER A 513 -7.37 45.11 3.30
N PHE A 514 -8.38 44.86 4.11
CA PHE A 514 -8.45 45.32 5.49
C PHE A 514 -8.02 44.18 6.40
N MET A 515 -7.14 44.49 7.32
CA MET A 515 -6.55 43.55 8.27
C MET A 515 -6.84 44.02 9.69
N SER A 516 -6.88 43.08 10.62
CA SER A 516 -7.01 43.34 12.05
C SER A 516 -6.14 42.40 12.88
N CYS A 517 -5.59 42.87 13.98
CA CYS A 517 -4.97 42.04 15.02
C CYS A 517 -5.12 42.69 16.40
N PHE A 518 -4.84 41.94 17.46
CA PHE A 518 -4.64 42.55 18.77
C PHE A 518 -3.25 43.19 18.83
N LEU A 519 -3.14 44.31 19.52
CA LEU A 519 -1.85 44.92 19.83
C LEU A 519 -1.28 44.29 21.09
N TYR A 520 -0.01 43.95 21.06
CA TYR A 520 0.68 43.49 22.24
C TYR A 520 0.85 44.66 23.22
N ASP A 521 0.49 44.39 24.46
CA ASP A 521 0.60 45.30 25.58
C ASP A 521 0.90 44.45 26.83
N PRO A 522 2.05 44.65 27.50
CA PRO A 522 2.40 43.94 28.73
C PRO A 522 1.34 44.04 29.84
N LEU A 523 0.45 45.05 29.79
CA LEU A 523 -0.68 45.19 30.69
C LEU A 523 -1.74 44.09 30.49
N ASN A 524 -1.93 43.61 29.26
CA ASN A 524 -2.96 42.64 28.88
C ASN A 524 -2.38 41.23 28.65
N PHE A 525 -1.11 41.15 28.28
CA PHE A 525 -0.42 39.91 27.89
C PHE A 525 0.86 39.72 28.70
N LEU A 526 1.30 38.47 28.83
CA LEU A 526 2.55 38.13 29.49
C LEU A 526 3.75 38.63 28.68
N THR A 527 4.82 39.03 29.37
CA THR A 527 6.11 39.24 28.72
C THR A 527 6.74 37.91 28.32
N GLU A 528 7.73 37.93 27.43
CA GLU A 528 8.45 36.70 27.06
C GLU A 528 9.11 36.03 28.27
N GLU A 529 9.63 36.83 29.21
CA GLU A 529 10.25 36.34 30.45
C GLU A 529 9.22 35.64 31.34
N GLU A 530 8.06 36.27 31.56
CA GLU A 530 6.96 35.69 32.33
C GLU A 530 6.43 34.41 31.67
N PHE A 531 6.26 34.43 30.35
CA PHE A 531 5.78 33.29 29.58
C PHE A 531 6.76 32.11 29.65
N ARG A 532 8.06 32.35 29.46
CA ARG A 532 9.10 31.31 29.55
C ARG A 532 9.22 30.74 30.96
N LYS A 533 9.01 31.56 31.99
CA LYS A 533 8.98 31.09 33.39
C LYS A 533 7.75 30.21 33.67
N LYS A 534 6.60 30.53 33.09
CA LYS A 534 5.34 29.81 33.28
C LYS A 534 5.23 28.53 32.43
N TYR A 535 5.80 28.54 31.23
CA TYR A 535 5.77 27.45 30.25
C TYR A 535 7.17 27.22 29.65
N PRO A 536 8.14 26.70 30.44
CA PRO A 536 9.52 26.53 30.00
C PRO A 536 9.68 25.57 28.81
N GLU A 537 8.72 24.69 28.58
CA GLU A 537 8.67 23.74 27.46
C GLU A 537 8.22 24.37 26.14
N LYS A 538 7.68 25.59 26.16
CA LYS A 538 7.15 26.28 24.98
C LYS A 538 8.11 27.39 24.55
N ASN A 539 8.48 27.38 23.26
CA ASN A 539 9.24 28.47 22.66
C ASN A 539 8.33 29.26 21.71
N ILE A 540 7.68 30.29 22.25
CA ILE A 540 6.77 31.18 21.51
C ILE A 540 7.25 32.62 21.75
N ASP A 541 7.42 33.36 20.65
CA ASP A 541 7.49 34.82 20.68
C ASP A 541 6.08 35.35 20.97
N VAL A 542 5.88 35.91 22.17
CA VAL A 542 4.56 36.30 22.67
C VAL A 542 3.99 37.44 21.84
N GLN A 543 4.80 38.45 21.51
CA GLN A 543 4.35 39.60 20.74
C GLN A 543 3.92 39.16 19.33
N SER A 544 4.77 38.41 18.63
CA SER A 544 4.43 37.89 17.29
C SER A 544 3.21 36.98 17.30
N PHE A 545 2.99 36.22 18.39
CA PHE A 545 1.81 35.38 18.54
C PHE A 545 0.53 36.19 18.79
N VAL A 546 0.61 37.28 19.57
CA VAL A 546 -0.51 38.19 19.86
C VAL A 546 -0.88 39.01 18.62
N GLU A 547 0.11 39.62 17.97
CA GLU A 547 -0.07 40.57 16.88
C GLU A 547 -0.29 39.90 15.50
N LYS A 548 -0.62 38.60 15.50
CA LYS A 548 -0.86 37.84 14.27
C LYS A 548 -1.97 38.50 13.43
N PRO A 549 -1.69 38.90 12.17
CA PRO A 549 -2.66 39.58 11.32
C PRO A 549 -3.79 38.64 10.89
N GLN A 550 -5.02 39.14 10.95
CA GLN A 550 -6.23 38.47 10.48
C GLN A 550 -6.86 39.25 9.35
N LEU A 551 -7.33 38.55 8.32
CA LEU A 551 -8.03 39.17 7.20
C LEU A 551 -9.44 39.56 7.64
N TYR A 552 -9.77 40.84 7.54
CA TYR A 552 -11.09 41.36 7.85
C TYR A 552 -11.95 41.48 6.58
N ILE A 553 -11.52 42.29 5.63
CA ILE A 553 -12.22 42.49 4.35
C ILE A 553 -11.22 42.32 3.21
N PHE A 554 -11.64 41.60 2.17
CA PHE A 554 -10.92 41.54 0.91
C PHE A 554 -11.88 41.78 -0.24
N GLY A 555 -11.60 42.75 -1.11
CA GLY A 555 -12.51 43.06 -2.18
C GLY A 555 -11.88 43.85 -3.31
N LEU A 556 -12.55 43.85 -4.46
CA LEU A 556 -12.14 44.64 -5.62
C LEU A 556 -12.35 46.13 -5.33
N SER A 557 -11.30 46.93 -5.42
CA SER A 557 -11.36 48.37 -5.21
C SER A 557 -10.30 49.06 -6.05
N GLY A 558 -10.73 49.98 -6.92
CA GLY A 558 -9.82 50.94 -7.50
C GLY A 558 -9.22 51.86 -6.44
N SER A 559 -8.20 52.63 -6.83
CA SER A 559 -7.57 53.65 -5.98
C SER A 559 -8.44 54.88 -5.74
N SER A 560 -9.59 55.01 -6.41
CA SER A 560 -10.49 56.14 -6.25
C SER A 560 -11.18 56.14 -4.89
N ASP A 561 -11.40 57.33 -4.31
CA ASP A 561 -12.15 57.47 -3.06
C ASP A 561 -13.54 56.83 -3.17
N LYS A 562 -14.23 57.05 -4.30
CA LYS A 562 -15.54 56.46 -4.58
C LYS A 562 -15.54 54.95 -4.41
N ASP A 563 -14.51 54.27 -4.91
CA ASP A 563 -14.38 52.82 -4.78
C ASP A 563 -14.13 52.37 -3.35
N GLN A 564 -13.29 53.12 -2.61
CA GLN A 564 -12.98 52.83 -1.22
C GLN A 564 -14.18 53.03 -0.29
N LEU A 565 -14.97 54.09 -0.54
CA LEU A 565 -16.16 54.43 0.24
C LEU A 565 -17.22 53.30 0.20
N THR A 566 -17.24 52.46 -0.85
CA THR A 566 -18.18 51.32 -0.96
C THR A 566 -18.05 50.31 0.19
N TYR A 567 -16.89 50.26 0.85
CA TYR A 567 -16.62 49.38 1.99
C TYR A 567 -16.88 50.03 3.36
N ILE A 568 -17.39 51.27 3.43
CA ILE A 568 -17.67 51.93 4.71
C ILE A 568 -18.89 51.34 5.42
N LEU A 569 -20.03 51.23 4.74
CA LEU A 569 -21.27 50.75 5.37
C LEU A 569 -21.11 49.36 6.02
N PRO A 570 -20.48 48.37 5.36
CA PRO A 570 -20.22 47.07 5.99
C PRO A 570 -19.35 47.15 7.24
N ARG A 571 -18.47 48.16 7.35
CA ARG A 571 -17.57 48.35 8.48
C ARG A 571 -18.23 49.07 9.65
N ILE A 572 -18.98 50.14 9.39
CA ILE A 572 -19.74 50.86 10.42
C ILE A 572 -20.64 49.87 11.18
N LYS A 573 -21.31 48.97 10.45
CA LYS A 573 -22.15 47.93 11.06
C LYS A 573 -21.38 47.04 12.03
N ASP A 574 -20.19 46.58 11.67
CA ASP A 574 -19.37 45.73 12.55
C ASP A 574 -18.81 46.50 13.74
N LEU A 575 -18.47 47.78 13.56
CA LEU A 575 -17.96 48.63 14.64
C LEU A 575 -19.02 48.82 15.75
N GLN A 576 -20.29 49.01 15.38
CA GLN A 576 -21.40 49.10 16.33
C GLN A 576 -21.51 47.85 17.21
N ASP A 577 -21.22 46.68 16.66
CA ASP A 577 -21.31 45.40 17.38
C ASP A 577 -20.15 45.17 18.36
N ILE A 578 -19.04 45.91 18.24
CA ILE A 578 -17.79 45.66 18.97
C ILE A 578 -17.56 46.65 20.11
N MET A 579 -18.24 47.79 20.12
CA MET A 579 -18.07 48.80 21.18
C MET A 579 -18.53 48.34 22.59
N LYS A 580 -19.08 47.13 22.72
CA LYS A 580 -19.50 46.54 24.00
C LYS A 580 -18.49 45.49 24.46
N ALA A 581 -18.41 45.29 25.79
CA ALA A 581 -17.61 44.21 26.35
C ALA A 581 -18.04 42.86 25.74
N HIS A 582 -17.06 42.07 25.32
CA HIS A 582 -17.25 40.77 24.67
C HIS A 582 -16.30 39.77 25.31
N LEU A 583 -16.85 38.66 25.85
CA LEU A 583 -16.08 37.67 26.61
C LEU A 583 -15.23 38.28 27.75
N ASN A 584 -15.81 39.21 28.50
CA ASN A 584 -15.17 39.98 29.59
C ASN A 584 -14.00 40.88 29.15
N ILE A 585 -13.78 41.03 27.85
CA ILE A 585 -12.79 41.95 27.30
C ILE A 585 -13.52 43.16 26.74
N LYS A 586 -13.00 44.36 27.01
CA LYS A 586 -13.44 45.60 26.39
C LYS A 586 -12.50 45.92 25.23
N PRO A 587 -12.87 45.57 23.98
CA PRO A 587 -12.03 45.85 22.84
C PRO A 587 -11.97 47.36 22.57
N ILE A 588 -10.76 47.88 22.41
CA ILE A 588 -10.48 49.27 22.09
C ILE A 588 -9.90 49.33 20.68
N LEU A 589 -10.65 49.90 19.75
CA LEU A 589 -10.18 50.04 18.38
C LEU A 589 -9.04 51.07 18.28
N ARG A 590 -8.02 50.71 17.49
CA ARG A 590 -6.93 51.57 17.04
C ARG A 590 -6.75 51.36 15.54
N VAL A 591 -6.97 52.41 14.75
CA VAL A 591 -6.78 52.34 13.29
C VAL A 591 -5.34 52.78 12.97
N PHE A 592 -4.73 52.21 11.93
CA PHE A 592 -3.33 52.36 11.50
C PHE A 592 -3.23 52.69 10.00
N THR A 593 -2.28 53.54 9.63
CA THR A 593 -1.91 53.90 8.24
C THR A 593 -0.40 53.71 8.15
N GLY A 594 0.04 52.69 7.41
CA GLY A 594 1.43 52.23 7.48
C GLY A 594 1.77 51.74 8.90
N ASP A 595 2.94 52.12 9.40
CA ASP A 595 3.44 51.67 10.70
C ASP A 595 2.84 52.42 11.90
N ASN A 596 2.21 53.58 11.66
CA ASN A 596 1.69 54.45 12.72
C ASN A 596 0.15 54.41 12.82
N PRO A 597 -0.44 54.65 14.01
CA PRO A 597 -1.88 54.78 14.18
C PRO A 597 -2.47 55.86 13.25
N ALA A 598 -3.40 55.46 12.38
CA ALA A 598 -4.26 56.32 11.60
C ALA A 598 -5.40 56.74 12.49
N ARG A 599 -5.40 58.01 12.90
CA ARG A 599 -6.54 58.55 13.66
C ARG A 599 -7.66 59.09 12.77
N GLN A 600 -7.46 59.02 11.46
CA GLN A 600 -8.46 59.37 10.45
C GLN A 600 -9.12 58.09 9.96
N PHE A 601 -10.29 57.76 10.49
CA PHE A 601 -11.24 56.98 9.74
C PHE A 601 -12.64 57.59 9.89
N GLU A 602 -13.33 57.74 8.76
CA GLU A 602 -14.77 58.05 8.59
C GLU A 602 -15.28 59.51 8.52
N SER A 603 -14.45 60.56 8.40
CA SER A 603 -14.99 61.95 8.38
C SER A 603 -14.60 62.86 7.21
N GLY A 604 -13.87 62.38 6.18
CA GLY A 604 -13.73 63.07 4.89
C GLY A 604 -13.41 64.58 4.93
N GLN A 605 -12.38 65.02 5.67
CA GLN A 605 -11.97 66.44 5.74
C GLN A 605 -10.48 66.68 5.46
N GLN A 606 -10.20 67.90 4.98
CA GLN A 606 -8.95 68.38 4.36
C GLN A 606 -7.69 68.32 5.25
N ARG A 607 -6.55 68.14 4.58
CA ARG A 607 -5.19 68.27 5.13
C ARG A 607 -4.76 69.74 5.18
N GLY A 608 -4.34 70.26 6.34
CA GLY A 608 -3.73 71.59 6.49
C GLY A 608 -3.67 72.06 7.96
N GLY A 609 -2.65 72.86 8.32
CA GLY A 609 -2.47 73.43 9.67
C GLY A 609 -1.25 72.90 10.46
N LYS A 610 -1.18 73.15 11.78
CA LYS A 610 -0.18 72.54 12.70
C LYS A 610 -0.40 71.04 12.90
N TYR A 611 -1.47 70.50 12.33
CA TYR A 611 -1.88 69.11 12.41
C TYR A 611 -1.90 68.51 10.99
N SER A 612 -1.17 67.43 10.78
CA SER A 612 -1.13 66.72 9.48
C SER A 612 -2.38 65.86 9.26
N CYS A 613 -3.15 65.63 10.32
CA CYS A 613 -4.44 64.96 10.34
C CYS A 613 -5.40 65.54 11.39
N VAL A 614 -6.67 65.11 11.38
CA VAL A 614 -7.73 65.48 12.37
C VAL A 614 -7.52 64.78 13.73
N CYS A 615 -6.26 64.58 14.11
CA CYS A 615 -5.82 63.57 15.06
C CYS A 615 -5.42 64.14 16.43
N GLY A 616 -5.48 65.47 16.58
CA GLY A 616 -5.13 66.18 17.81
C GLY A 616 -3.66 66.09 18.21
N VAL A 617 -2.82 65.42 17.41
CA VAL A 617 -1.36 65.32 17.60
C VAL A 617 -0.70 66.29 16.65
N PRO A 618 0.05 67.29 17.15
CA PRO A 618 0.78 68.22 16.30
C PRO A 618 1.63 67.46 15.28
N ALA A 619 1.75 67.98 14.05
CA ALA A 619 2.52 67.36 12.97
C ALA A 619 3.99 67.10 13.36
N THR A 620 4.52 67.84 14.33
CA THR A 620 5.85 67.64 14.91
C THR A 620 5.99 66.38 15.76
N GLU A 621 4.91 65.88 16.34
CA GLU A 621 4.88 64.70 17.23
C GLU A 621 4.46 63.42 16.49
N HIS A 622 4.23 63.50 15.17
CA HIS A 622 3.78 62.36 14.36
C HIS A 622 4.79 61.22 14.24
N SER A 623 6.09 61.50 14.45
CA SER A 623 7.16 60.50 14.52
C SER A 623 7.25 59.84 15.91
N ASN A 624 6.59 60.41 16.92
CA ASN A 624 6.59 59.89 18.29
C ASN A 624 5.50 58.83 18.45
N PHE A 625 5.89 57.56 18.28
CA PHE A 625 4.99 56.42 18.37
C PHE A 625 4.21 56.38 19.70
N ILE A 626 4.86 56.66 20.84
CA ILE A 626 4.22 56.62 22.15
C ILE A 626 3.13 57.70 22.26
N CYS A 627 3.41 58.92 21.81
CA CYS A 627 2.42 60.00 21.74
C CYS A 627 1.23 59.60 20.83
N CYS A 628 1.54 59.05 19.65
CA CYS A 628 0.54 58.59 18.69
C CYS A 628 -0.26 57.37 19.19
N TYR A 629 0.30 56.55 20.07
CA TYR A 629 -0.34 55.37 20.63
C TYR A 629 -1.26 55.71 21.82
N ASN A 630 -0.82 56.64 22.68
CA ASN A 630 -1.50 56.99 23.93
C ASN A 630 -2.62 58.03 23.76
N THR A 631 -2.52 58.96 22.81
CA THR A 631 -3.60 59.96 22.66
C THR A 631 -4.86 59.34 22.03
N GLU A 632 -6.01 59.63 22.63
CA GLU A 632 -7.28 59.01 22.26
C GLU A 632 -7.86 59.60 20.96
N THR A 633 -8.66 58.80 20.24
CA THR A 633 -9.40 59.27 19.07
C THR A 633 -10.56 60.14 19.51
N GLN A 634 -10.56 61.39 19.07
CA GLN A 634 -11.67 62.30 19.31
C GLN A 634 -12.96 61.82 18.64
N THR A 635 -14.09 61.98 19.33
CA THR A 635 -15.42 61.71 18.79
C THR A 635 -15.79 62.69 17.67
N LEU A 636 -16.80 62.36 16.85
CA LEU A 636 -17.29 63.28 15.81
C LEU A 636 -17.73 64.63 16.40
N GLU A 637 -18.32 64.64 17.60
CA GLU A 637 -18.75 65.85 18.28
C GLU A 637 -17.56 66.67 18.80
N GLU A 638 -16.54 66.03 19.35
CA GLU A 638 -15.29 66.70 19.77
C GLU A 638 -14.57 67.32 18.56
N ARG A 639 -14.53 66.60 17.43
CA ARG A 639 -13.96 67.12 16.19
C ARG A 639 -14.76 68.30 15.64
N ARG A 640 -16.10 68.20 15.64
CA ARG A 640 -16.99 69.30 15.26
C ARG A 640 -16.70 70.54 16.11
N LYS A 641 -16.56 70.38 17.43
CA LYS A 641 -16.23 71.47 18.35
C LYS A 641 -14.89 72.13 18.03
N LEU A 642 -13.86 71.36 17.69
CA LEU A 642 -12.53 71.89 17.33
C LEU A 642 -12.51 72.65 16.01
N VAL A 643 -13.23 72.13 15.00
CA VAL A 643 -13.39 72.80 13.70
C VAL A 643 -14.18 74.10 13.87
N VAL A 644 -15.30 74.06 14.61
CA VAL A 644 -16.12 75.24 14.90
C VAL A 644 -15.37 76.27 15.75
N SER A 645 -14.47 75.83 16.64
CA SER A 645 -13.64 76.73 17.45
C SER A 645 -12.47 77.34 16.69
N GLY A 646 -12.26 77.00 15.42
CA GLY A 646 -11.14 77.51 14.61
C GLY A 646 -9.76 77.01 15.06
N ASN A 647 -9.70 75.94 15.88
CA ASN A 647 -8.47 75.36 16.40
C ASN A 647 -8.01 74.12 15.63
N ALA A 648 -8.59 73.86 14.46
CA ALA A 648 -8.28 72.73 13.60
C ALA A 648 -6.96 72.90 12.83
#